data_AF-A0A2V8B601-F1
#
_entry.id   AF-A0A2V8B601-F1
#
_cell.length_a   1.000
_cell.length_b   1.000
_cell.length_c   1.000
_cell.angle_alpha   90.00
_cell.angle_beta   90.00
_cell.angle_gamma   90.00
#
_symmetry.space_group_name_H-M   'P 1'
#
loop_
_entity.id
_entity.type
_entity.pdbx_description
1 polymer ?
#
loop_
_entity_poly.entity_id
_entity_poly.type
_entity_poly.pdbx_seq_one_letter_code
_entity_poly.pdbx_strand_id
1 'polypeptide(L)'
;MSMNKTILSAGLTAAAAALAMALVLPSSRLSPIPALLADSTSCNLSQYKAAQGLTAAMEQNLLVVSWSGQNGADLRAQYGVDNGQPILRELAIKKAGGAWTTLGRNLTPEYHVVSGVRRMALDQANPLRAAGIELTEEVINKNRWYAFWDAPLVMPGSQELQDEAAWQRSRQGGGNGAGRGGGRGQDPQAVLQPNRTVGAQRTPSEIRRADSSFHTTTCSVKTDGASLIVTFPGLSMGIFSGDLQFTVYKGTNLLRMDAAAKTSEQWVAYKYDAGLKGFSTDLTARVTWRDTGGHPQAHQFGGVVNQTLSRVKAQNRLIVAESSGGALAAFPPPHTFFFTREKDTNLGYVWYRKDAEGRFAIGVGMPEREEDPQYVQNFALYNAPPGTVQKMGVYFYASPDAGEPARQAVLAFTHGDTFKPVAGYKTFVNHFHLDFTGRQRASGSLDTPFQDLIAMKSLGLNVIGLSDFHFELHANDAGALRLADQKDYFEASRRASDKDFLVVPWEEPSAFFGGHYNIIWPRDVYWSKVRQPGQPFVEEVPGYGKVYHTGSAEDVQKMMDAEGAYWYHAHPRTKSTTGYPDLIWDKPYVKNDRYLGVAFKPGMGQDNSEVRMCDWRCFDAIDTMNNMYAGQGLRPKYAIADIDTYKKGPEDDLYANFPVNYLKIDRTPGPEDDYSPTLKALRDGNFFVTTGEILIRNYGVAGTGNQRTVTADVDWTFPLNFVEVVWSDGRKIDRQTISATDLAPFGTKHFAIPFDASGKAWVRFAVWDSAGNGAFVQPVWVNATRATTDEDGQKKK
;
A
#
# COMPACT_ATOMS: atom_id res chain seq x y z
N MET A 1 -45.99 26.00 -56.26
CA MET A 1 -46.40 25.05 -57.34
C MET A 1 -47.26 23.99 -56.68
N SER A 2 -48.58 24.17 -56.70
CA SER A 2 -49.55 23.40 -57.53
C SER A 2 -49.68 21.96 -57.03
N MET A 3 -50.83 21.40 -56.64
CA MET A 3 -52.16 21.57 -57.22
C MET A 3 -53.24 20.96 -56.31
N ASN A 4 -54.44 21.56 -56.33
CA ASN A 4 -55.70 21.07 -55.76
C ASN A 4 -56.14 19.71 -56.33
N LYS A 5 -56.98 18.97 -55.57
CA LYS A 5 -58.30 18.49 -56.05
C LYS A 5 -59.15 17.86 -54.94
N THR A 6 -60.31 18.47 -54.72
CA THR A 6 -61.52 17.94 -54.08
C THR A 6 -62.27 17.02 -55.06
N ILE A 7 -63.04 16.02 -54.59
CA ILE A 7 -64.37 15.61 -55.14
C ILE A 7 -65.04 14.47 -54.32
N LEU A 8 -66.28 14.76 -53.92
CA LEU A 8 -67.52 13.97 -53.68
C LEU A 8 -67.59 12.67 -52.82
N SER A 9 -68.22 12.83 -51.66
CA SER A 9 -69.51 12.26 -51.17
C SER A 9 -70.20 11.05 -51.84
N ALA A 10 -70.62 10.09 -51.01
CA ALA A 10 -71.94 9.45 -51.07
C ALA A 10 -72.33 8.90 -49.67
N GLY A 11 -73.54 9.22 -49.19
CA GLY A 11 -74.06 8.79 -47.89
C GLY A 11 -74.89 7.51 -47.97
N LEU A 12 -75.07 6.86 -46.82
CA LEU A 12 -76.21 5.99 -46.56
C LEU A 12 -76.68 6.17 -45.11
N THR A 13 -78.00 6.30 -45.01
CA THR A 13 -78.87 6.48 -43.85
C THR A 13 -78.96 5.25 -42.95
N ALA A 14 -79.11 5.43 -41.62
CA ALA A 14 -80.25 4.95 -40.82
C ALA A 14 -80.03 5.11 -39.29
N ALA A 15 -81.05 5.64 -38.62
CA ALA A 15 -81.31 5.55 -37.18
C ALA A 15 -81.58 4.08 -36.76
N ALA A 16 -81.64 3.61 -35.51
CA ALA A 16 -81.88 4.19 -34.20
C ALA A 16 -81.48 3.17 -33.11
N ALA A 17 -81.70 3.55 -31.84
CA ALA A 17 -81.97 2.72 -30.66
C ALA A 17 -80.84 2.60 -29.63
N ALA A 18 -81.10 3.26 -28.50
CA ALA A 18 -80.40 3.13 -27.24
C ALA A 18 -80.64 1.76 -26.60
N LEU A 19 -79.58 1.11 -26.13
CA LEU A 19 -79.65 0.11 -25.06
C LEU A 19 -78.72 0.55 -23.92
N ALA A 20 -79.32 0.82 -22.77
CA ALA A 20 -78.61 0.99 -21.52
C ALA A 20 -78.09 -0.37 -21.05
N MET A 21 -76.77 -0.54 -20.99
CA MET A 21 -76.13 -1.62 -20.24
C MET A 21 -75.37 -1.01 -19.06
N ALA A 22 -75.88 -1.29 -17.86
CA ALA A 22 -75.20 -1.01 -16.61
C ALA A 22 -73.96 -1.91 -16.49
N LEU A 23 -72.78 -1.32 -16.69
CA LEU A 23 -71.51 -1.96 -16.34
C LEU A 23 -71.26 -1.76 -14.85
N VAL A 24 -71.45 -2.84 -14.09
CA VAL A 24 -70.97 -2.98 -12.72
C VAL A 24 -69.44 -3.04 -12.77
N LEU A 25 -68.78 -1.97 -12.32
CA LEU A 25 -67.34 -1.94 -12.07
C LEU A 25 -67.04 -2.87 -10.87
N PRO A 26 -66.14 -3.86 -10.99
CA PRO A 26 -65.64 -4.54 -9.80
C PRO A 26 -64.74 -3.56 -9.04
N SER A 27 -65.10 -3.29 -7.80
CA SER A 27 -64.24 -2.57 -6.86
C SER A 27 -62.99 -3.41 -6.61
N SER A 28 -61.88 -3.05 -7.26
CA SER A 28 -60.57 -3.63 -6.99
C SER A 28 -60.19 -3.30 -5.54
N ARG A 29 -60.37 -4.26 -4.64
CA ARG A 29 -59.78 -4.20 -3.31
C ARG A 29 -58.27 -4.20 -3.49
N LEU A 30 -57.64 -3.06 -3.21
CA LEU A 30 -56.20 -2.99 -2.96
C LEU A 30 -55.89 -3.95 -1.81
N SER A 31 -55.31 -5.12 -2.14
CA SER A 31 -54.66 -5.94 -1.13
C SER A 31 -53.53 -5.13 -0.51
N PRO A 32 -53.45 -5.00 0.82
CA PRO A 32 -52.31 -4.35 1.45
C PRO A 32 -51.07 -5.16 1.10
N ILE A 33 -50.08 -4.51 0.49
CA ILE A 33 -48.72 -5.03 0.37
C ILE A 33 -48.28 -5.34 1.81
N PRO A 34 -47.83 -6.56 2.14
CA PRO A 34 -47.33 -6.83 3.47
C PRO A 34 -46.13 -5.90 3.70
N ALA A 35 -46.28 -4.99 4.67
CA ALA A 35 -45.14 -4.31 5.23
C ALA A 35 -44.25 -5.41 5.81
N LEU A 36 -43.11 -5.68 5.15
CA LEU A 36 -42.03 -6.47 5.73
C LEU A 36 -41.61 -5.72 7.00
N LEU A 37 -42.11 -6.19 8.15
CA LEU A 37 -41.66 -5.73 9.46
C LEU A 37 -40.21 -6.17 9.57
N ALA A 38 -39.30 -5.21 9.68
CA ALA A 38 -37.92 -5.47 10.04
C ALA A 38 -37.89 -6.32 11.31
N ASP A 39 -36.99 -7.31 11.38
CA ASP A 39 -36.76 -8.02 12.63
C ASP A 39 -36.35 -7.01 13.70
N SER A 40 -36.86 -7.17 14.93
CA SER A 40 -36.53 -6.25 16.02
C SER A 40 -35.03 -6.33 16.29
N THR A 41 -34.27 -5.31 15.87
CA THR A 41 -32.84 -5.26 16.12
C THR A 41 -32.62 -4.80 17.56
N SER A 42 -31.92 -5.59 18.36
CA SER A 42 -31.54 -5.22 19.73
C SER A 42 -30.05 -4.93 19.80
N CYS A 43 -29.66 -3.74 20.27
CA CYS A 43 -28.25 -3.37 20.36
C CYS A 43 -27.79 -3.18 21.80
N ASN A 44 -26.69 -3.85 22.14
CA ASN A 44 -26.02 -3.68 23.43
C ASN A 44 -25.24 -2.36 23.45
N LEU A 45 -25.67 -1.42 24.29
CA LEU A 45 -25.05 -0.10 24.47
C LEU A 45 -24.17 0.00 25.73
N SER A 46 -23.80 -1.12 26.37
CA SER A 46 -23.01 -1.12 27.61
C SER A 46 -21.61 -0.50 27.49
N GLN A 47 -21.01 -0.54 26.29
CA GLN A 47 -19.73 0.09 25.98
C GLN A 47 -19.87 1.43 25.24
N TYR A 48 -21.10 1.86 24.99
CA TYR A 48 -21.39 3.16 24.41
C TYR A 48 -21.30 4.25 25.48
N LYS A 49 -20.58 5.31 25.14
CA LYS A 49 -20.51 6.54 25.93
C LYS A 49 -20.96 7.69 25.03
N ALA A 50 -22.05 8.35 25.42
CA ALA A 50 -22.52 9.51 24.70
C ALA A 50 -21.50 10.64 24.75
N ALA A 51 -21.30 11.31 23.62
CA ALA A 51 -20.48 12.50 23.52
C ALA A 51 -21.20 13.55 22.67
N GLN A 52 -20.91 14.83 22.91
CA GLN A 52 -21.45 15.89 22.07
C GLN A 52 -21.02 15.68 20.61
N GLY A 53 -21.98 15.67 19.68
CA GLY A 53 -21.72 15.44 18.26
C GLY A 53 -21.36 13.99 17.91
N LEU A 54 -21.62 13.03 18.79
CA LEU A 54 -21.48 11.59 18.52
C LEU A 54 -22.43 10.80 19.41
N THR A 55 -23.56 10.37 18.85
CA THR A 55 -24.65 9.73 19.60
C THR A 55 -25.14 8.45 18.95
N ALA A 56 -25.62 7.51 19.77
CA ALA A 56 -26.29 6.30 19.33
C ALA A 56 -27.53 6.06 20.20
N ALA A 57 -28.67 5.74 19.57
CA ALA A 57 -29.91 5.45 20.26
C ALA A 57 -30.73 4.40 19.50
N MET A 58 -31.55 3.63 20.22
CA MET A 58 -32.54 2.74 19.61
C MET A 58 -33.83 3.51 19.35
N GLU A 59 -34.28 3.58 18.10
CA GLU A 59 -35.53 4.22 17.68
C GLU A 59 -36.29 3.27 16.75
N GLN A 60 -37.55 2.95 17.09
CA GLN A 60 -38.41 2.10 16.25
C GLN A 60 -37.75 0.79 15.78
N ASN A 61 -37.02 0.11 16.68
CA ASN A 61 -36.24 -1.11 16.43
C ASN A 61 -35.03 -0.93 15.49
N LEU A 62 -34.59 0.29 15.22
CA LEU A 62 -33.37 0.62 14.48
C LEU A 62 -32.35 1.25 15.41
N LEU A 63 -31.07 0.99 15.17
CA LEU A 63 -29.99 1.74 15.79
C LEU A 63 -29.74 3.01 14.97
N VAL A 64 -29.99 4.17 15.55
CA VAL A 64 -29.69 5.47 14.96
C VAL A 64 -28.36 5.97 15.50
N VAL A 65 -27.38 6.12 14.63
CA VAL A 65 -26.08 6.76 14.92
C VAL A 65 -26.06 8.13 14.25
N SER A 66 -25.75 9.17 15.00
CA SER A 66 -25.58 10.53 14.48
C SER A 66 -24.25 11.11 14.92
N TRP A 67 -23.57 11.81 14.01
CA TRP A 67 -22.29 12.44 14.33
C TRP A 67 -22.09 13.75 13.58
N SER A 68 -21.32 14.64 14.18
CA SER A 68 -20.85 15.86 13.52
C SER A 68 -19.69 15.52 12.60
N GLY A 69 -19.80 15.90 11.33
CA GLY A 69 -18.80 15.69 10.29
C GLY A 69 -17.93 16.91 10.00
N GLN A 70 -17.36 16.94 8.80
CA GLN A 70 -16.55 18.03 8.29
C GLN A 70 -17.39 19.23 7.88
N ASN A 71 -16.81 20.44 7.95
CA ASN A 71 -17.42 21.69 7.51
C ASN A 71 -18.81 21.95 8.13
N GLY A 72 -19.01 21.50 9.38
CA GLY A 72 -20.27 21.66 10.11
C GLY A 72 -21.42 20.79 9.59
N ALA A 73 -21.14 19.76 8.79
CA ALA A 73 -22.14 18.79 8.39
C ALA A 73 -22.61 17.93 9.58
N ASP A 74 -23.88 17.55 9.57
CA ASP A 74 -24.43 16.51 10.45
C ASP A 74 -24.65 15.24 9.62
N LEU A 75 -24.29 14.09 10.15
CA LEU A 75 -24.48 12.79 9.51
C LEU A 75 -25.35 11.89 10.37
N ARG A 76 -26.12 11.03 9.70
CA ARG A 76 -26.96 10.02 10.34
C ARG A 76 -26.92 8.72 9.57
N ALA A 77 -26.69 7.63 10.29
CA ALA A 77 -26.84 6.27 9.81
C ALA A 77 -27.90 5.55 10.65
N GLN A 78 -28.86 4.92 9.99
CA GLN A 78 -29.84 4.05 10.64
C GLN A 78 -29.52 2.60 10.27
N TYR A 79 -29.16 1.80 11.26
CA TYR A 79 -28.86 0.39 11.07
C TYR A 79 -30.02 -0.49 11.53
N GLY A 80 -30.21 -1.60 10.84
CA GLY A 80 -31.17 -2.63 11.23
C GLY A 80 -30.70 -4.01 10.81
N VAL A 81 -31.60 -4.98 10.98
CA VAL A 81 -31.43 -6.37 10.56
C VAL A 81 -32.68 -6.78 9.77
N ASP A 82 -32.47 -7.45 8.64
CA ASP A 82 -33.52 -8.11 7.85
C ASP A 82 -33.18 -9.60 7.67
N ASN A 83 -33.99 -10.51 8.22
CA ASN A 83 -33.79 -11.95 8.06
C ASN A 83 -32.35 -12.41 8.38
N GLY A 84 -31.78 -11.88 9.46
CA GLY A 84 -30.39 -12.18 9.85
C GLY A 84 -29.31 -11.29 9.21
N GLN A 85 -29.65 -10.49 8.21
CA GLN A 85 -28.74 -9.64 7.43
C GLN A 85 -28.67 -8.22 8.01
N PRO A 86 -27.49 -7.73 8.45
CA PRO A 86 -27.28 -6.33 8.75
C PRO A 86 -27.51 -5.46 7.52
N ILE A 87 -28.10 -4.30 7.74
CA ILE A 87 -28.47 -3.36 6.68
C ILE A 87 -28.32 -1.92 7.17
N LEU A 88 -28.02 -1.04 6.22
CA LEU A 88 -28.05 0.41 6.40
C LEU A 88 -29.37 0.93 5.83
N ARG A 89 -30.37 1.07 6.71
CA ARG A 89 -31.73 1.53 6.36
C ARG A 89 -31.72 2.90 5.73
N GLU A 90 -30.95 3.81 6.29
CA GLU A 90 -30.72 5.13 5.75
C GLU A 90 -29.30 5.57 6.05
N LEU A 91 -28.64 6.15 5.05
CA LEU A 91 -27.48 7.02 5.24
C LEU A 91 -27.87 8.42 4.77
N ALA A 92 -27.77 9.41 5.65
CA ALA A 92 -28.14 10.78 5.36
C ALA A 92 -27.07 11.76 5.85
N ILE A 93 -26.99 12.89 5.15
CA ILE A 93 -26.12 14.00 5.48
C ILE A 93 -26.91 15.31 5.41
N LYS A 94 -26.57 16.24 6.27
CA LYS A 94 -27.11 17.59 6.29
C LYS A 94 -25.96 18.57 6.32
N LYS A 95 -25.88 19.43 5.30
CA LYS A 95 -24.94 20.56 5.30
C LYS A 95 -25.27 21.52 6.44
N ALA A 96 -24.27 22.25 6.96
CA ALA A 96 -24.48 23.26 7.98
C ALA A 96 -25.64 24.21 7.60
N GLY A 97 -26.67 24.28 8.45
CA GLY A 97 -27.88 25.09 8.21
C GLY A 97 -28.79 24.63 7.07
N GLY A 98 -28.50 23.51 6.41
CA GLY A 98 -29.26 22.96 5.29
C GLY A 98 -30.31 21.92 5.71
N ALA A 99 -30.95 21.33 4.70
CA ALA A 99 -31.86 20.20 4.85
C ALA A 99 -31.10 18.87 4.89
N TRP A 100 -31.73 17.82 5.42
CA TRP A 100 -31.23 16.45 5.33
C TRP A 100 -31.37 15.93 3.89
N THR A 101 -30.29 15.39 3.35
CA THR A 101 -30.22 14.65 2.10
C THR A 101 -29.99 13.17 2.41
N THR A 102 -30.88 12.30 1.93
CA THR A 102 -30.63 10.85 1.93
C THR A 102 -29.67 10.48 0.79
N LEU A 103 -28.57 9.80 1.11
CA LEU A 103 -27.58 9.31 0.15
C LEU A 103 -27.79 7.84 -0.25
N GLY A 104 -28.48 7.08 0.60
CA GLY A 104 -28.78 5.67 0.36
C GLY A 104 -29.88 5.15 1.27
N ARG A 105 -30.66 4.18 0.78
CA ARG A 105 -31.74 3.51 1.53
C ARG A 105 -31.67 2.01 1.34
N ASN A 106 -31.88 1.28 2.44
CA ASN A 106 -31.88 -0.18 2.47
C ASN A 106 -30.64 -0.78 1.79
N LEU A 107 -29.46 -0.20 2.08
CA LEU A 107 -28.20 -0.69 1.55
C LEU A 107 -27.76 -1.93 2.31
N THR A 108 -27.28 -2.94 1.60
CA THR A 108 -26.83 -4.21 2.18
C THR A 108 -25.31 -4.34 2.02
N PRO A 109 -24.56 -4.56 3.10
CA PRO A 109 -23.15 -4.94 3.06
C PRO A 109 -22.96 -6.24 2.29
N GLU A 110 -21.95 -6.28 1.43
CA GLU A 110 -21.52 -7.51 0.79
C GLU A 110 -19.99 -7.61 0.79
N TYR A 111 -19.52 -8.83 0.99
CA TYR A 111 -18.12 -9.20 0.86
C TYR A 111 -17.99 -10.46 0.02
N HIS A 112 -16.92 -10.53 -0.76
CA HIS A 112 -16.52 -11.71 -1.51
C HIS A 112 -15.08 -12.04 -1.17
N VAL A 113 -14.80 -13.25 -0.70
CA VAL A 113 -13.46 -13.70 -0.33
C VAL A 113 -13.04 -14.84 -1.25
N VAL A 114 -11.79 -14.77 -1.69
CA VAL A 114 -11.13 -15.90 -2.37
C VAL A 114 -9.86 -16.22 -1.60
N SER A 115 -9.73 -17.49 -1.22
CA SER A 115 -8.58 -17.99 -0.46
C SER A 115 -7.86 -19.10 -1.22
N GLY A 116 -6.55 -19.15 -1.06
CA GLY A 116 -5.66 -20.22 -1.50
C GLY A 116 -4.66 -20.61 -0.42
N VAL A 117 -3.75 -21.53 -0.75
CA VAL A 117 -2.73 -22.04 0.18
C VAL A 117 -1.36 -21.42 -0.11
N ARG A 118 -0.71 -20.90 0.92
CA ARG A 118 0.65 -20.34 0.92
C ARG A 118 1.69 -21.40 0.65
N ARG A 119 2.64 -21.06 -0.23
CA ARG A 119 3.86 -21.83 -0.45
C ARG A 119 5.08 -20.92 -0.30
N MET A 120 6.19 -21.50 0.11
CA MET A 120 7.47 -20.78 0.15
C MET A 120 7.99 -20.63 -1.28
N ALA A 121 8.37 -19.43 -1.67
CA ALA A 121 8.89 -19.17 -3.01
C ALA A 121 10.38 -19.54 -3.13
N LEU A 122 10.84 -19.84 -4.36
CA LEU A 122 12.22 -20.27 -4.63
C LEU A 122 13.23 -19.14 -4.37
N ASP A 123 12.84 -17.89 -4.58
CA ASP A 123 13.63 -16.71 -4.25
C ASP A 123 13.91 -16.58 -2.74
N GLN A 124 13.01 -17.09 -1.89
CA GLN A 124 13.24 -17.24 -0.46
C GLN A 124 14.08 -18.47 -0.12
N ALA A 125 13.90 -19.56 -0.86
CA ALA A 125 14.56 -20.84 -0.60
C ALA A 125 16.06 -20.80 -0.93
N ASN A 126 16.42 -20.13 -2.04
CA ASN A 126 17.78 -20.04 -2.55
C ASN A 126 18.77 -19.37 -1.59
N PRO A 127 18.50 -18.19 -0.97
CA PRO A 127 19.44 -17.59 -0.03
C PRO A 127 19.66 -18.44 1.23
N LEU A 128 18.65 -19.18 1.68
CA LEU A 128 18.80 -20.12 2.81
C LEU A 128 19.71 -21.31 2.43
N ARG A 129 19.49 -21.91 1.26
CA ARG A 129 20.38 -22.99 0.74
C ARG A 129 21.81 -22.50 0.56
N ALA A 130 21.98 -21.30 0.02
CA ALA A 130 23.30 -20.68 -0.15
C ALA A 130 24.01 -20.44 1.19
N ALA A 131 23.24 -20.21 2.27
CA ALA A 131 23.74 -20.12 3.64
C ALA A 131 23.94 -21.50 4.32
N GLY A 132 23.74 -22.62 3.60
CA GLY A 132 23.87 -23.97 4.14
C GLY A 132 22.71 -24.42 5.04
N ILE A 133 21.58 -23.71 5.01
CA ILE A 133 20.39 -24.05 5.80
C ILE A 133 19.56 -25.09 5.04
N GLU A 134 19.31 -26.23 5.69
CA GLU A 134 18.40 -27.24 5.18
C GLU A 134 16.95 -26.74 5.23
N LEU A 135 16.20 -26.96 4.14
CA LEU A 135 14.79 -26.59 4.05
C LEU A 135 13.89 -27.64 4.71
N THR A 136 14.01 -27.76 6.03
CA THR A 136 13.10 -28.58 6.84
C THR A 136 11.68 -28.02 6.79
N GLU A 137 10.70 -28.82 7.22
CA GLU A 137 9.31 -28.35 7.32
C GLU A 137 9.19 -27.11 8.21
N GLU A 138 9.91 -27.05 9.33
CA GLU A 138 9.94 -25.88 10.23
C GLU A 138 10.45 -24.62 9.52
N VAL A 139 11.52 -24.73 8.74
CA VAL A 139 12.07 -23.61 7.96
C VAL A 139 11.07 -23.14 6.91
N ILE A 140 10.42 -24.07 6.20
CA ILE A 140 9.38 -23.73 5.22
C ILE A 140 8.20 -23.04 5.91
N ASN A 141 7.74 -23.58 7.03
CA ASN A 141 6.63 -23.07 7.84
C ASN A 141 6.89 -21.64 8.30
N LYS A 142 8.10 -21.34 8.77
CA LYS A 142 8.47 -19.98 9.18
C LYS A 142 8.43 -18.99 8.02
N ASN A 143 8.96 -19.36 6.85
CA ASN A 143 9.23 -18.39 5.79
C ASN A 143 8.07 -18.21 4.79
N ARG A 144 7.18 -19.20 4.62
CA ARG A 144 6.08 -19.12 3.64
C ARG A 144 5.03 -18.05 3.93
N TRP A 145 4.95 -17.56 5.16
CA TRP A 145 4.13 -16.39 5.48
C TRP A 145 4.64 -15.11 4.82
N TYR A 146 5.92 -15.02 4.50
CA TYR A 146 6.52 -13.80 3.96
C TYR A 146 6.83 -13.93 2.47
N ALA A 147 6.10 -14.80 1.77
CA ALA A 147 6.30 -15.04 0.36
C ALA A 147 5.94 -13.82 -0.49
N PHE A 148 6.72 -13.61 -1.54
CA PHE A 148 6.54 -12.51 -2.49
C PHE A 148 6.26 -13.05 -3.90
N TRP A 149 7.03 -14.03 -4.37
CA TRP A 149 6.77 -14.79 -5.60
C TRP A 149 5.92 -16.05 -5.34
N ASP A 150 4.79 -15.87 -4.68
CA ASP A 150 3.76 -16.89 -4.50
C ASP A 150 2.46 -16.38 -5.13
N ALA A 151 1.87 -17.09 -6.10
CA ALA A 151 0.58 -16.73 -6.68
C ALA A 151 -0.46 -17.82 -6.37
N PRO A 152 -1.19 -17.72 -5.24
CA PRO A 152 -2.03 -18.81 -4.73
C PRO A 152 -3.18 -19.23 -5.65
N LEU A 153 -3.60 -18.35 -6.55
CA LEU A 153 -4.75 -18.56 -7.44
C LEU A 153 -4.34 -18.96 -8.87
N VAL A 154 -3.04 -18.96 -9.19
CA VAL A 154 -2.54 -19.35 -10.51
C VAL A 154 -2.35 -20.86 -10.56
N MET A 155 -3.08 -21.52 -11.46
CA MET A 155 -3.09 -22.98 -11.58
C MET A 155 -2.08 -23.48 -12.63
N PRO A 156 -1.51 -24.69 -12.44
CA PRO A 156 -0.74 -25.35 -13.50
C PRO A 156 -1.55 -25.46 -14.79
N GLY A 157 -0.94 -25.11 -15.93
CA GLY A 157 -1.59 -25.14 -17.25
C GLY A 157 -2.57 -24.00 -17.53
N SER A 158 -2.75 -23.05 -16.61
CA SER A 158 -3.59 -21.86 -16.79
C SER A 158 -3.12 -20.96 -17.94
N GLN A 159 -4.00 -20.10 -18.44
CA GLN A 159 -3.68 -19.14 -19.50
C GLN A 159 -2.55 -18.19 -19.04
N GLU A 160 -2.55 -17.80 -17.78
CA GLU A 160 -1.55 -16.95 -17.17
C GLU A 160 -0.13 -17.52 -17.34
N LEU A 161 0.06 -18.82 -17.03
CA LEU A 161 1.35 -19.48 -17.22
C LEU A 161 1.70 -19.67 -18.70
N GLN A 162 0.70 -19.83 -19.56
CA GLN A 162 0.92 -19.89 -21.02
C GLN A 162 1.37 -18.53 -21.57
N ASP A 163 0.81 -17.43 -21.06
CA ASP A 163 1.15 -16.05 -21.41
C ASP A 163 2.57 -15.71 -20.94
N GLU A 164 2.94 -16.07 -19.69
CA GLU A 164 4.33 -15.95 -19.20
C GLU A 164 5.27 -16.73 -20.11
N ALA A 165 4.95 -17.98 -20.43
CA ALA A 165 5.80 -18.80 -21.30
C ALA A 165 5.92 -18.22 -22.72
N ALA A 166 4.86 -17.62 -23.26
CA ALA A 166 4.88 -16.95 -24.56
C ALA A 166 5.77 -15.69 -24.53
N TRP A 167 5.65 -14.88 -23.46
CA TRP A 167 6.51 -13.74 -23.23
C TRP A 167 7.99 -14.13 -23.11
N GLN A 168 8.30 -15.21 -22.38
CA GLN A 168 9.69 -15.71 -22.28
C GLN A 168 10.25 -16.12 -23.65
N ARG A 169 9.46 -16.82 -24.47
CA ARG A 169 9.88 -17.21 -25.84
C ARG A 169 10.13 -16.00 -26.74
N SER A 170 9.32 -14.95 -26.64
CA SER A 170 9.50 -13.73 -27.45
C SER A 170 10.83 -13.01 -27.12
N ARG A 171 11.28 -13.05 -25.86
CA ARG A 171 12.60 -12.53 -25.46
C ARG A 171 13.77 -13.36 -25.99
N GLN A 172 13.59 -14.66 -26.13
CA GLN A 172 14.62 -15.57 -26.65
C GLN A 172 14.74 -15.52 -28.18
N GLY A 173 13.63 -15.32 -28.91
CA GLY A 173 13.60 -15.32 -30.38
C GLY A 173 14.00 -14.02 -31.08
N GLY A 174 14.16 -12.90 -30.35
CA GLY A 174 14.41 -11.56 -30.94
C GLY A 174 15.87 -11.19 -31.23
N GLY A 175 16.83 -12.12 -31.16
CA GLY A 175 18.26 -11.81 -31.29
C GLY A 175 18.86 -12.10 -32.66
N ASN A 176 18.87 -11.11 -33.56
CA ASN A 176 19.87 -11.06 -34.63
C ASN A 176 21.09 -10.27 -34.14
N GLY A 177 22.21 -10.98 -33.95
CA GLY A 177 23.57 -10.45 -34.12
C GLY A 177 24.17 -9.57 -33.01
N ALA A 178 24.91 -10.22 -32.10
CA ALA A 178 26.19 -9.80 -31.48
C ALA A 178 26.20 -9.98 -29.95
N GLY A 179 26.97 -10.97 -29.49
CA GLY A 179 27.63 -10.96 -28.17
C GLY A 179 26.74 -10.98 -26.92
N ARG A 180 25.72 -11.83 -26.83
CA ARG A 180 25.04 -12.10 -25.54
C ARG A 180 25.91 -13.02 -24.67
N GLY A 181 26.73 -12.42 -23.81
CA GLY A 181 27.38 -13.11 -22.69
C GLY A 181 26.33 -13.50 -21.66
N GLY A 182 25.67 -14.64 -21.89
CA GLY A 182 24.68 -15.19 -20.96
C GLY A 182 25.31 -15.49 -19.60
N GLY A 183 24.86 -14.78 -18.57
CA GLY A 183 25.15 -15.10 -17.19
C GLY A 183 24.59 -16.48 -16.85
N ARG A 184 25.46 -17.50 -16.86
CA ARG A 184 25.17 -18.80 -16.23
C ARG A 184 25.22 -18.65 -14.72
N GLY A 185 24.11 -18.16 -14.17
CA GLY A 185 23.60 -18.53 -12.84
C GLY A 185 22.19 -19.14 -12.91
N GLN A 186 21.55 -19.15 -14.09
CA GLN A 186 20.32 -19.86 -14.35
C GLN A 186 20.54 -20.84 -15.51
N ASP A 187 20.27 -22.11 -15.23
CA ASP A 187 20.30 -23.20 -16.19
C ASP A 187 19.39 -22.89 -17.39
N PRO A 188 19.88 -22.96 -18.64
CA PRO A 188 19.05 -22.80 -19.84
C PRO A 188 17.91 -23.84 -19.96
N GLN A 189 17.91 -24.91 -19.15
CA GLN A 189 16.80 -25.85 -19.02
C GLN A 189 15.78 -25.47 -17.92
N ALA A 190 15.98 -24.39 -17.16
CA ALA A 190 15.00 -23.90 -16.17
C ALA A 190 13.82 -23.10 -16.81
N VAL A 191 13.71 -23.10 -18.13
CA VAL A 191 12.84 -22.21 -18.94
C VAL A 191 11.37 -22.68 -19.01
N LEU A 192 11.01 -23.72 -18.28
CA LEU A 192 9.64 -24.01 -17.85
C LEU A 192 9.72 -24.41 -16.39
N GLN A 193 9.79 -23.47 -15.46
CA GLN A 193 9.50 -23.78 -14.06
C GLN A 193 8.01 -23.45 -13.86
N PRO A 194 7.07 -24.39 -14.09
CA PRO A 194 5.65 -24.19 -13.84
C PRO A 194 5.33 -23.92 -12.36
N ASN A 195 6.35 -23.80 -11.51
CA ASN A 195 6.20 -23.54 -10.09
C ASN A 195 7.43 -22.82 -9.53
N ARG A 196 7.33 -21.50 -9.30
CA ARG A 196 8.33 -20.72 -8.53
C ARG A 196 8.30 -21.00 -7.02
N THR A 197 7.66 -22.08 -6.58
CA THR A 197 7.49 -22.40 -5.15
C THR A 197 7.97 -23.80 -4.79
N VAL A 198 8.28 -24.00 -3.51
CA VAL A 198 8.70 -25.30 -2.94
C VAL A 198 7.46 -26.14 -2.62
N GLY A 199 7.52 -27.43 -2.96
CA GLY A 199 6.50 -28.43 -2.59
C GLY A 199 5.63 -28.89 -3.77
N ALA A 200 4.51 -29.53 -3.46
CA ALA A 200 3.60 -30.07 -4.45
C ALA A 200 2.95 -28.99 -5.31
N GLN A 201 2.61 -29.34 -6.56
CA GLN A 201 1.84 -28.49 -7.46
C GLN A 201 0.49 -28.09 -6.86
N ARG A 202 -0.01 -26.92 -7.26
CA ARG A 202 -1.32 -26.42 -6.82
C ARG A 202 -2.45 -27.26 -7.42
N THR A 203 -3.54 -27.42 -6.69
CA THR A 203 -4.75 -28.10 -7.18
C THR A 203 -5.96 -27.19 -7.05
N PRO A 204 -6.99 -27.33 -7.92
CA PRO A 204 -8.19 -26.49 -7.84
C PRO A 204 -8.90 -26.54 -6.49
N SER A 205 -8.82 -27.65 -5.76
CA SER A 205 -9.43 -27.79 -4.42
C SER A 205 -8.79 -26.89 -3.35
N GLU A 206 -7.60 -26.34 -3.61
CA GLU A 206 -6.96 -25.36 -2.73
C GLU A 206 -7.61 -23.98 -2.82
N ILE A 207 -8.31 -23.67 -3.91
CA ILE A 207 -8.97 -22.38 -4.11
C ILE A 207 -10.41 -22.48 -3.62
N ARG A 208 -10.79 -21.59 -2.70
CA ARG A 208 -12.15 -21.50 -2.18
C ARG A 208 -12.68 -20.10 -2.38
N ARG A 209 -13.94 -20.01 -2.79
CA ARG A 209 -14.67 -18.76 -3.07
C ARG A 209 -15.88 -18.73 -2.17
N ALA A 210 -16.13 -17.60 -1.52
CA ALA A 210 -17.26 -17.45 -0.65
C ALA A 210 -17.78 -16.02 -0.63
N ASP A 211 -19.10 -15.90 -0.57
CA ASP A 211 -19.80 -14.65 -0.32
C ASP A 211 -20.12 -14.52 1.16
N SER A 212 -20.26 -13.30 1.65
CA SER A 212 -20.72 -13.06 3.02
C SER A 212 -22.14 -13.54 3.23
N SER A 213 -22.31 -14.30 4.31
CA SER A 213 -23.60 -14.58 4.92
C SER A 213 -23.59 -14.05 6.36
N PHE A 214 -24.77 -13.68 6.84
CA PHE A 214 -24.94 -13.14 8.17
C PHE A 214 -26.08 -13.85 8.88
N HIS A 215 -25.88 -14.10 10.17
CA HIS A 215 -26.92 -14.64 11.02
C HIS A 215 -26.90 -13.90 12.36
N THR A 216 -27.56 -12.74 12.39
CA THR A 216 -27.67 -11.94 13.61
C THR A 216 -29.05 -11.35 13.80
N THR A 217 -29.47 -11.18 15.05
CA THR A 217 -30.63 -10.38 15.46
C THR A 217 -30.23 -9.23 16.38
N THR A 218 -28.92 -9.09 16.63
CA THR A 218 -28.39 -8.16 17.62
C THR A 218 -27.23 -7.35 17.07
N CYS A 219 -26.92 -6.25 17.75
CA CYS A 219 -25.70 -5.52 17.53
C CYS A 219 -25.08 -5.07 18.86
N SER A 220 -23.89 -4.49 18.83
CA SER A 220 -23.31 -3.81 19.98
C SER A 220 -22.66 -2.50 19.55
N VAL A 221 -22.61 -1.54 20.47
CA VAL A 221 -22.05 -0.21 20.22
C VAL A 221 -20.95 0.09 21.24
N LYS A 222 -19.79 0.50 20.72
CA LYS A 222 -18.64 0.93 21.51
C LYS A 222 -18.25 2.34 21.12
N THR A 223 -18.02 3.21 22.11
CA THR A 223 -17.32 4.48 21.90
C THR A 223 -15.82 4.27 22.15
N ASP A 224 -14.98 4.74 21.21
CA ASP A 224 -13.52 4.69 21.31
C ASP A 224 -12.95 6.05 20.90
N GLY A 225 -12.61 6.88 21.90
CA GLY A 225 -12.22 8.27 21.67
C GLY A 225 -13.30 9.07 20.93
N ALA A 226 -12.96 9.59 19.75
CA ALA A 226 -13.83 10.33 18.85
C ALA A 226 -14.52 9.43 17.81
N SER A 227 -14.41 8.10 17.94
CA SER A 227 -15.04 7.12 17.06
C SER A 227 -16.17 6.37 17.77
N LEU A 228 -17.12 5.88 16.97
CA LEU A 228 -18.17 4.97 17.41
C LEU A 228 -18.21 3.76 16.48
N ILE A 229 -18.15 2.58 17.07
CA ILE A 229 -18.11 1.30 16.38
C ILE A 229 -19.42 0.56 16.63
N VAL A 230 -20.15 0.23 15.57
CA VAL A 230 -21.32 -0.65 15.59
C VAL A 230 -20.89 -2.02 15.11
N THR A 231 -21.08 -3.05 15.92
CA THR A 231 -20.68 -4.43 15.61
C THR A 231 -21.90 -5.33 15.47
N PHE A 232 -22.00 -6.03 14.34
CA PHE A 232 -22.97 -7.07 14.05
C PHE A 232 -22.25 -8.43 14.02
N PRO A 233 -22.54 -9.33 14.98
CA PRO A 233 -21.91 -10.65 14.99
C PRO A 233 -22.47 -11.56 13.88
N GLY A 234 -21.90 -12.76 13.76
CA GLY A 234 -22.49 -13.83 12.94
C GLY A 234 -22.17 -13.72 11.44
N LEU A 235 -21.08 -13.03 11.08
CA LEU A 235 -20.53 -13.03 9.72
C LEU A 235 -19.83 -14.38 9.45
N SER A 236 -20.12 -14.97 8.28
CA SER A 236 -19.43 -16.13 7.73
C SER A 236 -19.10 -15.92 6.25
N MET A 237 -17.87 -16.25 5.86
CA MET A 237 -17.33 -16.13 4.49
C MET A 237 -16.35 -17.28 4.23
N GLY A 238 -16.86 -18.44 3.86
CA GLY A 238 -16.04 -19.61 3.57
C GLY A 238 -15.29 -20.09 4.82
N ILE A 239 -13.97 -19.94 4.81
CA ILE A 239 -13.09 -20.34 5.93
C ILE A 239 -13.02 -19.30 7.05
N PHE A 240 -13.65 -18.14 6.85
CA PHE A 240 -13.65 -17.03 7.79
C PHE A 240 -14.96 -16.94 8.56
N SER A 241 -14.87 -16.64 9.86
CA SER A 241 -16.01 -16.30 10.71
C SER A 241 -15.66 -15.11 11.61
N GLY A 242 -16.65 -14.27 11.93
CA GLY A 242 -16.44 -13.11 12.77
C GLY A 242 -17.61 -12.15 12.74
N ASP A 243 -17.29 -10.86 12.65
CA ASP A 243 -18.25 -9.76 12.79
C ASP A 243 -18.18 -8.79 11.61
N LEU A 244 -19.28 -8.10 11.33
CA LEU A 244 -19.30 -6.88 10.54
C LEU A 244 -19.24 -5.67 11.46
N GLN A 245 -18.34 -4.74 11.17
CA GLN A 245 -18.18 -3.52 11.93
C GLN A 245 -18.40 -2.30 11.05
N PHE A 246 -19.16 -1.33 11.54
CA PHE A 246 -19.22 0.03 11.01
C PHE A 246 -18.56 0.98 11.98
N THR A 247 -17.59 1.75 11.52
CA THR A 247 -16.93 2.78 12.33
C THR A 247 -17.22 4.16 11.74
N VAL A 248 -17.78 5.04 12.55
CA VAL A 248 -17.91 6.47 12.23
C VAL A 248 -16.92 7.27 13.07
N TYR A 249 -16.50 8.41 12.54
CA TYR A 249 -15.48 9.26 13.15
C TYR A 249 -16.03 10.68 13.29
N LYS A 250 -16.15 11.17 14.52
CA LYS A 250 -16.54 12.55 14.78
C LYS A 250 -15.51 13.50 14.16
N GLY A 251 -16.00 14.56 13.53
CA GLY A 251 -15.19 15.56 12.83
C GLY A 251 -14.87 15.19 11.38
N THR A 252 -15.50 14.16 10.81
CA THR A 252 -15.39 13.82 9.38
C THR A 252 -16.64 13.13 8.85
N ASN A 253 -16.80 13.15 7.54
CA ASN A 253 -17.87 12.45 6.85
C ASN A 253 -17.48 11.01 6.46
N LEU A 254 -16.37 10.50 7.02
CA LEU A 254 -15.92 9.13 6.83
C LEU A 254 -16.78 8.12 7.61
N LEU A 255 -17.09 7.03 6.92
CA LEU A 255 -17.63 5.79 7.45
C LEU A 255 -16.71 4.66 6.99
N ARG A 256 -16.26 3.80 7.90
CA ARG A 256 -15.50 2.59 7.57
C ARG A 256 -16.38 1.36 7.79
N MET A 257 -16.33 0.41 6.89
CA MET A 257 -16.97 -0.90 7.02
C MET A 257 -15.89 -1.98 6.99
N ASP A 258 -15.85 -2.84 8.00
CA ASP A 258 -14.91 -3.96 8.09
C ASP A 258 -15.66 -5.28 8.25
N ALA A 259 -15.25 -6.29 7.49
CA ALA A 259 -15.38 -7.65 7.95
C ALA A 259 -14.18 -7.93 8.87
N ALA A 260 -14.45 -8.04 10.17
CA ALA A 260 -13.48 -8.39 11.20
C ALA A 260 -13.59 -9.90 11.48
N ALA A 261 -12.84 -10.69 10.71
CA ALA A 261 -13.02 -12.14 10.67
C ALA A 261 -11.70 -12.90 10.83
N LYS A 262 -11.79 -14.12 11.36
CA LYS A 262 -10.64 -15.01 11.59
C LYS A 262 -10.89 -16.37 10.95
N THR A 263 -9.80 -17.09 10.72
CA THR A 263 -9.81 -18.49 10.31
C THR A 263 -8.88 -19.29 11.23
N SER A 264 -9.14 -20.59 11.41
CA SER A 264 -8.23 -21.52 12.08
C SER A 264 -7.35 -22.31 11.11
N GLU A 265 -7.56 -22.14 9.80
CA GLU A 265 -6.76 -22.82 8.79
C GLU A 265 -5.35 -22.27 8.74
N GLN A 266 -4.40 -23.16 8.52
CA GLN A 266 -3.00 -22.83 8.39
C GLN A 266 -2.69 -22.40 6.95
N TRP A 267 -1.68 -21.55 6.79
CA TRP A 267 -1.09 -21.22 5.48
C TRP A 267 -2.09 -20.57 4.52
N VAL A 268 -3.03 -19.77 5.03
CA VAL A 268 -4.04 -19.12 4.20
C VAL A 268 -3.46 -17.88 3.53
N ALA A 269 -3.63 -17.81 2.22
CA ALA A 269 -3.52 -16.59 1.44
C ALA A 269 -4.91 -16.16 0.97
N TYR A 270 -5.27 -14.87 1.05
CA TYR A 270 -6.62 -14.44 0.65
C TYR A 270 -6.67 -13.05 0.05
N LYS A 271 -7.71 -12.79 -0.75
CA LYS A 271 -8.13 -11.45 -1.21
C LYS A 271 -9.59 -11.23 -0.86
N TYR A 272 -10.02 -9.98 -0.84
CA TYR A 272 -11.43 -9.65 -0.65
C TYR A 272 -11.92 -8.55 -1.59
N ASP A 273 -13.21 -8.60 -1.88
CA ASP A 273 -14.00 -7.49 -2.42
C ASP A 273 -15.03 -7.09 -1.37
N ALA A 274 -15.33 -5.81 -1.25
CA ALA A 274 -16.23 -5.26 -0.23
C ALA A 274 -17.04 -4.09 -0.79
N GLY A 275 -18.32 -4.01 -0.45
CA GLY A 275 -19.17 -2.93 -0.92
C GLY A 275 -20.54 -2.87 -0.27
N LEU A 276 -21.36 -1.97 -0.81
CA LEU A 276 -22.77 -1.84 -0.49
C LEU A 276 -23.58 -2.08 -1.76
N LYS A 277 -24.63 -2.89 -1.65
CA LYS A 277 -25.61 -3.12 -2.72
C LYS A 277 -26.99 -2.57 -2.36
N GLY A 278 -27.87 -2.49 -3.36
CA GLY A 278 -29.26 -2.07 -3.19
C GLY A 278 -29.51 -0.58 -3.47
N PHE A 279 -28.51 0.15 -3.96
CA PHE A 279 -28.68 1.54 -4.40
C PHE A 279 -29.79 1.62 -5.46
N SER A 280 -30.59 2.68 -5.41
CA SER A 280 -31.68 2.93 -6.36
C SER A 280 -31.24 4.00 -7.36
N THR A 281 -31.50 3.78 -8.65
CA THR A 281 -31.23 4.79 -9.68
C THR A 281 -32.14 6.02 -9.56
N ASP A 282 -33.29 5.91 -8.88
CA ASP A 282 -34.18 7.05 -8.63
C ASP A 282 -33.55 8.05 -7.65
N LEU A 283 -32.78 7.55 -6.69
CA LEU A 283 -32.07 8.35 -5.69
C LEU A 283 -30.66 8.73 -6.17
N THR A 284 -29.91 7.74 -6.63
CA THR A 284 -28.51 7.84 -7.08
C THR A 284 -28.42 7.44 -8.54
N ALA A 285 -28.59 8.40 -9.43
CA ALA A 285 -28.80 8.15 -10.86
C ALA A 285 -27.56 7.62 -11.60
N ARG A 286 -26.36 7.82 -11.06
CA ARG A 286 -25.11 7.43 -11.71
C ARG A 286 -23.98 7.15 -10.75
N VAL A 287 -22.97 6.47 -11.26
CA VAL A 287 -21.64 6.43 -10.66
C VAL A 287 -20.65 7.21 -11.53
N THR A 288 -19.66 7.85 -10.91
CA THR A 288 -18.61 8.62 -11.59
C THR A 288 -17.22 8.29 -11.05
N TRP A 289 -16.21 8.38 -11.90
CA TRP A 289 -14.79 8.20 -11.53
C TRP A 289 -13.88 8.99 -12.49
N ARG A 290 -12.56 8.96 -12.24
CA ARG A 290 -11.53 9.44 -13.17
C ARG A 290 -10.83 8.24 -13.78
N ASP A 291 -10.74 8.14 -15.11
CA ASP A 291 -9.91 7.09 -15.73
C ASP A 291 -8.42 7.31 -15.44
N THR A 292 -7.56 6.38 -15.85
CA THR A 292 -6.11 6.48 -15.63
C THR A 292 -5.46 7.68 -16.32
N GLY A 293 -6.12 8.31 -17.29
CA GLY A 293 -5.70 9.58 -17.89
C GLY A 293 -6.23 10.83 -17.16
N GLY A 294 -7.02 10.67 -16.09
CA GLY A 294 -7.64 11.75 -15.33
C GLY A 294 -8.93 12.30 -15.93
N HIS A 295 -9.47 11.69 -17.00
CA HIS A 295 -10.71 12.19 -17.61
C HIS A 295 -11.92 11.72 -16.81
N PRO A 296 -12.97 12.57 -16.67
CA PRO A 296 -14.16 12.18 -15.95
C PRO A 296 -14.95 11.14 -16.74
N GLN A 297 -15.38 10.10 -16.04
CA GLN A 297 -16.18 9.00 -16.55
C GLN A 297 -17.46 8.85 -15.73
N ALA A 298 -18.52 8.33 -16.35
CA ALA A 298 -19.79 8.09 -15.68
C ALA A 298 -20.53 6.86 -16.24
N HIS A 299 -21.33 6.21 -15.40
CA HIS A 299 -22.22 5.13 -15.80
C HIS A 299 -23.62 5.33 -15.19
N GLN A 300 -24.65 5.31 -16.03
CA GLN A 300 -26.06 5.60 -15.67
C GLN A 300 -26.96 4.36 -15.65
N PHE A 301 -26.38 3.15 -15.75
CA PHE A 301 -27.10 1.88 -15.61
C PHE A 301 -28.23 1.61 -16.64
N GLY A 302 -28.16 2.23 -17.82
CA GLY A 302 -29.09 1.96 -18.93
C GLY A 302 -28.88 0.62 -19.64
N GLY A 303 -27.78 -0.08 -19.38
CA GLY A 303 -27.47 -1.40 -19.96
C GLY A 303 -28.15 -2.57 -19.26
N VAL A 304 -27.79 -3.79 -19.67
CA VAL A 304 -28.27 -5.04 -19.03
C VAL A 304 -27.65 -5.25 -17.64
N VAL A 305 -28.28 -6.12 -16.85
CA VAL A 305 -27.77 -6.56 -15.52
C VAL A 305 -26.38 -7.19 -15.67
N ASN A 306 -25.46 -6.86 -14.75
CA ASN A 306 -24.11 -7.38 -14.76
C ASN A 306 -24.07 -8.78 -14.12
N GLN A 307 -23.30 -9.71 -14.72
CA GLN A 307 -23.09 -11.05 -14.17
C GLN A 307 -21.92 -11.11 -13.16
N THR A 308 -21.05 -10.10 -13.19
CA THR A 308 -19.84 -10.00 -12.35
C THR A 308 -19.63 -8.54 -11.92
N LEU A 309 -18.69 -8.31 -11.00
CA LEU A 309 -18.24 -6.96 -10.65
C LEU A 309 -17.63 -6.27 -11.89
N SER A 310 -18.15 -5.10 -12.26
CA SER A 310 -17.53 -4.26 -13.29
C SER A 310 -16.40 -3.47 -12.66
N ARG A 311 -15.18 -4.02 -12.70
CA ARG A 311 -13.97 -3.38 -12.18
C ARG A 311 -13.56 -2.20 -13.03
N VAL A 312 -13.13 -1.14 -12.37
CA VAL A 312 -12.77 0.13 -12.99
C VAL A 312 -11.34 0.47 -12.63
N LYS A 313 -10.49 0.65 -13.65
CA LYS A 313 -9.15 1.25 -13.51
C LYS A 313 -9.30 2.75 -13.30
N ALA A 314 -9.67 3.11 -12.07
CA ALA A 314 -9.90 4.49 -11.67
C ALA A 314 -8.60 5.08 -11.10
N GLN A 315 -8.23 6.28 -11.55
CA GLN A 315 -7.23 7.08 -10.87
C GLN A 315 -7.66 7.31 -9.42
N ASN A 316 -6.70 7.27 -8.49
CA ASN A 316 -6.92 7.41 -7.05
C ASN A 316 -7.79 6.32 -6.38
N ARG A 317 -8.13 5.24 -7.11
CA ARG A 317 -8.87 4.07 -6.59
C ARG A 317 -10.21 4.46 -5.94
N LEU A 318 -10.97 5.31 -6.63
CA LEU A 318 -12.16 5.96 -6.08
C LEU A 318 -13.32 5.94 -7.08
N ILE A 319 -14.49 5.54 -6.61
CA ILE A 319 -15.76 5.61 -7.33
C ILE A 319 -16.80 6.38 -6.48
N VAL A 320 -17.65 7.16 -7.14
CA VAL A 320 -18.64 8.01 -6.46
C VAL A 320 -20.03 7.71 -6.98
N ALA A 321 -20.94 7.27 -6.12
CA ALA A 321 -22.37 7.24 -6.40
C ALA A 321 -22.97 8.64 -6.15
N GLU A 322 -23.56 9.22 -7.18
CA GLU A 322 -24.05 10.60 -7.15
C GLU A 322 -25.58 10.61 -7.07
N SER A 323 -26.10 11.34 -6.08
CA SER A 323 -27.52 11.60 -5.87
C SER A 323 -27.88 13.03 -6.28
N SER A 324 -29.18 13.35 -6.36
CA SER A 324 -29.65 14.69 -6.72
C SER A 324 -29.27 15.81 -5.73
N GLY A 325 -28.86 15.46 -4.51
CA GLY A 325 -28.55 16.43 -3.44
C GLY A 325 -27.28 16.14 -2.63
N GLY A 326 -26.41 15.27 -3.12
CA GLY A 326 -25.18 14.82 -2.45
C GLY A 326 -24.55 13.62 -3.13
N ALA A 327 -23.52 13.03 -2.53
CA ALA A 327 -22.84 11.86 -3.09
C ALA A 327 -22.27 10.94 -2.01
N LEU A 328 -22.05 9.69 -2.37
CA LEU A 328 -21.36 8.70 -1.54
C LEU A 328 -20.18 8.13 -2.32
N ALA A 329 -18.97 8.43 -1.87
CA ALA A 329 -17.74 7.87 -2.40
C ALA A 329 -17.40 6.53 -1.74
N ALA A 330 -16.80 5.60 -2.49
CA ALA A 330 -16.22 4.36 -1.99
C ALA A 330 -14.74 4.26 -2.43
N PHE A 331 -13.85 3.95 -1.48
CA PHE A 331 -12.40 3.86 -1.71
C PHE A 331 -11.73 2.95 -0.67
N PRO A 332 -10.57 2.35 -0.99
CA PRO A 332 -9.88 1.46 -0.07
C PRO A 332 -9.02 2.23 0.96
N PRO A 333 -8.62 1.60 2.08
CA PRO A 333 -7.47 2.08 2.85
C PRO A 333 -6.26 2.33 1.93
N PRO A 334 -5.58 3.50 2.01
CA PRO A 334 -4.62 3.89 0.96
C PRO A 334 -3.43 2.94 0.78
N HIS A 335 -2.93 2.36 1.88
CA HIS A 335 -1.72 1.51 1.84
C HIS A 335 -1.98 0.07 2.30
N THR A 336 -2.79 -0.15 3.35
CA THR A 336 -3.07 -1.49 3.88
C THR A 336 -4.00 -2.33 3.00
N PHE A 337 -4.64 -1.71 2.00
CA PHE A 337 -5.36 -2.41 0.95
C PHE A 337 -4.44 -3.06 -0.11
N PHE A 338 -3.13 -2.81 -0.07
CA PHE A 338 -2.22 -3.28 -1.11
C PHE A 338 -1.22 -4.28 -0.52
N PHE A 339 -1.02 -5.37 -1.25
CA PHE A 339 0.17 -6.21 -1.10
C PHE A 339 1.12 -5.90 -2.25
N THR A 340 2.42 -5.88 -1.94
CA THR A 340 3.43 -5.46 -2.91
C THR A 340 3.55 -6.47 -4.04
N ARG A 341 3.66 -5.93 -5.25
CA ARG A 341 4.01 -6.65 -6.49
C ARG A 341 5.28 -6.04 -7.07
N GLU A 342 5.86 -6.66 -8.09
CA GLU A 342 6.99 -6.15 -8.86
C GLU A 342 6.58 -4.92 -9.69
N LYS A 343 5.28 -4.73 -9.95
CA LYS A 343 4.76 -3.59 -10.70
C LYS A 343 3.56 -3.00 -10.00
N ASP A 344 3.46 -1.67 -10.05
CA ASP A 344 2.42 -0.91 -9.37
C ASP A 344 1.19 -0.66 -10.28
N THR A 345 1.00 -1.47 -11.33
CA THR A 345 -0.08 -1.32 -12.33
C THR A 345 -1.44 -1.11 -11.66
N ASN A 346 -2.24 -0.16 -12.16
CA ASN A 346 -3.64 -0.05 -11.76
C ASN A 346 -4.45 -1.21 -12.37
N LEU A 347 -4.82 -2.17 -11.52
CA LEU A 347 -5.56 -3.36 -11.93
C LEU A 347 -7.09 -3.26 -11.67
N GLY A 348 -7.59 -2.08 -11.35
CA GLY A 348 -9.00 -1.81 -11.13
C GLY A 348 -9.50 -2.17 -9.72
N TYR A 349 -9.24 -1.26 -8.78
CA TYR A 349 -9.48 -1.47 -7.34
C TYR A 349 -10.83 -0.99 -6.82
N VAL A 350 -11.66 -0.43 -7.69
CA VAL A 350 -13.05 -0.07 -7.41
C VAL A 350 -13.97 -0.69 -8.46
N TRP A 351 -15.23 -0.86 -8.11
CA TRP A 351 -16.20 -1.49 -9.00
C TRP A 351 -17.61 -0.92 -8.82
N TYR A 352 -18.42 -1.12 -9.86
CA TYR A 352 -19.88 -1.04 -9.78
C TYR A 352 -20.50 -2.35 -10.30
N ARG A 353 -21.76 -2.59 -9.97
CA ARG A 353 -22.54 -3.72 -10.52
C ARG A 353 -24.01 -3.33 -10.62
N LYS A 354 -24.62 -3.39 -11.81
CA LYS A 354 -26.08 -3.34 -11.97
C LYS A 354 -26.64 -4.70 -11.55
N ASP A 355 -27.39 -4.72 -10.46
CA ASP A 355 -27.94 -5.95 -9.86
C ASP A 355 -29.32 -6.30 -10.45
N ALA A 356 -30.12 -5.27 -10.74
CA ALA A 356 -31.45 -5.41 -11.33
C ALA A 356 -31.84 -4.10 -12.02
N GLU A 357 -33.04 -4.06 -12.62
CA GLU A 357 -33.58 -2.81 -13.11
C GLU A 357 -33.73 -1.80 -11.96
N GLY A 358 -33.17 -0.60 -12.17
CA GLY A 358 -33.10 0.46 -11.17
C GLY A 358 -32.29 0.15 -9.91
N ARG A 359 -31.50 -0.93 -9.86
CA ARG A 359 -30.70 -1.33 -8.69
C ARG A 359 -29.23 -1.59 -9.01
N PHE A 360 -28.34 -1.09 -8.17
CA PHE A 360 -26.90 -1.32 -8.32
C PHE A 360 -26.15 -1.39 -6.99
N ALA A 361 -24.86 -1.74 -7.09
CA ALA A 361 -23.90 -1.83 -6.02
C ALA A 361 -22.60 -1.10 -6.40
N ILE A 362 -21.85 -0.64 -5.39
CA ILE A 362 -20.50 -0.08 -5.53
C ILE A 362 -19.60 -0.57 -4.40
N GLY A 363 -18.29 -0.60 -4.66
CA GLY A 363 -17.32 -0.96 -3.64
C GLY A 363 -15.87 -0.96 -4.12
N VAL A 364 -15.03 -1.59 -3.31
CA VAL A 364 -13.60 -1.80 -3.55
C VAL A 364 -13.32 -3.28 -3.74
N GLY A 365 -12.25 -3.61 -4.42
CA GLY A 365 -11.91 -5.00 -4.59
C GLY A 365 -10.56 -5.24 -5.22
N MET A 366 -10.09 -6.48 -5.11
CA MET A 366 -8.82 -6.89 -5.69
C MET A 366 -9.05 -7.83 -6.87
N PRO A 367 -8.29 -7.64 -7.97
CA PRO A 367 -8.24 -8.65 -9.01
C PRO A 367 -7.59 -9.92 -8.46
N GLU A 368 -7.70 -11.01 -9.22
CA GLU A 368 -7.19 -12.32 -8.83
C GLU A 368 -5.87 -12.67 -9.51
N ARG A 369 -5.40 -11.81 -10.40
CA ARG A 369 -4.20 -12.01 -11.21
C ARG A 369 -3.54 -10.69 -11.59
N GLU A 370 -2.27 -10.81 -11.90
CA GLU A 370 -1.50 -9.79 -12.60
C GLU A 370 -1.87 -9.76 -14.10
N GLU A 371 -1.73 -8.60 -14.73
CA GLU A 371 -1.95 -8.43 -16.17
C GLU A 371 -0.66 -8.50 -16.97
N ASP A 372 0.46 -8.11 -16.38
CA ASP A 372 1.77 -8.22 -17.02
C ASP A 372 2.23 -9.69 -17.07
N PRO A 373 2.38 -10.31 -18.26
CA PRO A 373 2.74 -11.72 -18.39
C PRO A 373 4.05 -12.08 -17.68
N GLN A 374 4.96 -11.12 -17.51
CA GLN A 374 6.23 -11.32 -16.82
C GLN A 374 6.06 -11.65 -15.32
N TYR A 375 4.97 -11.18 -14.70
CA TYR A 375 4.80 -11.15 -13.25
C TYR A 375 3.56 -11.92 -12.78
N VAL A 376 2.98 -12.80 -13.62
CA VAL A 376 1.78 -13.59 -13.27
C VAL A 376 1.93 -14.42 -12.00
N GLN A 377 3.15 -14.86 -11.68
CA GLN A 377 3.48 -15.62 -10.46
C GLN A 377 3.80 -14.72 -9.24
N ASN A 378 3.79 -13.40 -9.37
CA ASN A 378 4.00 -12.43 -8.30
C ASN A 378 2.66 -11.80 -7.88
N PHE A 379 1.81 -12.60 -7.25
CA PHE A 379 0.48 -12.17 -6.84
C PHE A 379 0.13 -12.76 -5.47
N ALA A 380 0.89 -12.32 -4.46
CA ALA A 380 0.93 -12.93 -3.13
C ALA A 380 -0.41 -12.95 -2.40
N LEU A 381 -1.26 -11.92 -2.53
CA LEU A 381 -2.41 -11.74 -1.66
C LEU A 381 -2.02 -11.52 -0.18
N TYR A 382 -3.01 -11.44 0.71
CA TYR A 382 -2.82 -11.29 2.15
C TYR A 382 -2.54 -12.61 2.87
N ASN A 383 -1.79 -12.54 3.96
CA ASN A 383 -1.72 -13.61 4.95
C ASN A 383 -2.94 -13.60 5.86
N ALA A 384 -3.38 -14.79 6.28
CA ALA A 384 -4.29 -14.92 7.43
C ALA A 384 -3.76 -15.98 8.40
N PRO A 385 -2.84 -15.61 9.32
CA PRO A 385 -2.37 -16.54 10.34
C PRO A 385 -3.54 -17.02 11.23
N PRO A 386 -3.54 -18.30 11.63
CA PRO A 386 -4.64 -18.88 12.40
C PRO A 386 -4.98 -18.09 13.67
N GLY A 387 -6.27 -17.86 13.90
CA GLY A 387 -6.79 -17.19 15.08
C GLY A 387 -6.62 -15.67 15.09
N THR A 388 -5.92 -15.09 14.11
CA THR A 388 -5.79 -13.63 13.99
C THR A 388 -7.03 -13.02 13.35
N VAL A 389 -7.39 -11.80 13.78
CA VAL A 389 -8.54 -11.07 13.22
C VAL A 389 -8.07 -10.25 12.04
N GLN A 390 -8.44 -10.69 10.85
CA GLN A 390 -8.19 -9.99 9.60
C GLN A 390 -9.23 -8.87 9.43
N LYS A 391 -8.76 -7.63 9.27
CA LYS A 391 -9.64 -6.46 9.04
C LYS A 391 -9.76 -6.18 7.55
N MET A 392 -10.86 -6.63 6.94
CA MET A 392 -11.15 -6.44 5.53
C MET A 392 -11.97 -5.15 5.35
N GLY A 393 -11.25 -4.02 5.24
CA GLY A 393 -11.85 -2.68 5.29
C GLY A 393 -12.21 -2.10 3.92
N VAL A 394 -13.29 -1.31 3.90
CA VAL A 394 -13.65 -0.35 2.85
C VAL A 394 -14.09 0.97 3.49
N TYR A 395 -13.69 2.09 2.91
CA TYR A 395 -14.17 3.41 3.33
C TYR A 395 -15.27 3.91 2.42
N PHE A 396 -16.23 4.58 3.05
CA PHE A 396 -17.22 5.42 2.40
C PHE A 396 -17.07 6.87 2.88
N TYR A 397 -17.27 7.84 2.00
CA TYR A 397 -17.31 9.25 2.35
C TYR A 397 -18.61 9.88 1.88
N ALA A 398 -19.40 10.37 2.84
CA ALA A 398 -20.67 11.04 2.58
C ALA A 398 -20.46 12.53 2.29
N SER A 399 -20.98 13.01 1.16
CA SER A 399 -20.83 14.40 0.74
C SER A 399 -22.20 15.07 0.61
N PRO A 400 -22.39 16.29 1.13
CA PRO A 400 -23.58 17.08 0.82
C PRO A 400 -23.48 17.73 -0.57
N ASP A 401 -22.32 17.64 -1.22
CA ASP A 401 -22.05 18.15 -2.56
C ASP A 401 -21.98 17.00 -3.58
N ALA A 402 -22.05 17.35 -4.87
CA ALA A 402 -22.08 16.43 -6.00
C ALA A 402 -20.78 15.62 -6.22
N GLY A 403 -20.72 14.83 -7.31
CA GLY A 403 -19.68 13.82 -7.56
C GLY A 403 -18.23 14.32 -7.47
N GLU A 404 -17.85 15.34 -8.25
CA GLU A 404 -16.45 15.82 -8.26
C GLU A 404 -16.03 16.50 -6.94
N PRO A 405 -16.81 17.40 -6.31
CA PRO A 405 -16.49 17.89 -4.96
C PRO A 405 -16.35 16.78 -3.92
N ALA A 406 -17.20 15.75 -3.96
CA ALA A 406 -17.08 14.59 -3.08
C ALA A 406 -15.76 13.84 -3.32
N ARG A 407 -15.37 13.69 -4.59
CA ARG A 407 -14.08 13.10 -4.99
C ARG A 407 -12.90 13.89 -4.42
N GLN A 408 -12.91 15.21 -4.55
CA GLN A 408 -11.86 16.09 -4.02
C GLN A 408 -11.76 16.02 -2.49
N ALA A 409 -12.90 15.90 -1.80
CA ALA A 409 -12.91 15.74 -0.35
C ALA A 409 -12.26 14.42 0.09
N VAL A 410 -12.43 13.34 -0.67
CA VAL A 410 -11.69 12.08 -0.44
C VAL A 410 -10.20 12.25 -0.72
N LEU A 411 -9.83 12.90 -1.82
CA LEU A 411 -8.42 13.13 -2.16
C LEU A 411 -7.67 13.94 -1.12
N ALA A 412 -8.35 14.80 -0.35
CA ALA A 412 -7.71 15.55 0.72
C ALA A 412 -7.02 14.63 1.74
N PHE A 413 -7.54 13.41 1.95
CA PHE A 413 -6.96 12.43 2.87
C PHE A 413 -5.59 11.89 2.44
N THR A 414 -5.29 11.84 1.15
CA THR A 414 -3.99 11.38 0.62
C THR A 414 -3.18 12.54 0.03
N HIS A 415 -3.56 13.79 0.33
CA HIS A 415 -2.99 14.98 -0.30
C HIS A 415 -3.02 14.93 -1.84
N GLY A 416 -4.08 14.34 -2.41
CA GLY A 416 -4.20 14.15 -3.86
C GLY A 416 -3.26 13.09 -4.42
N ASP A 417 -2.90 12.08 -3.62
CA ASP A 417 -1.87 11.08 -3.93
C ASP A 417 -0.49 11.71 -4.18
N THR A 418 -0.12 12.71 -3.36
CA THR A 418 1.19 13.37 -3.45
C THR A 418 1.84 13.52 -2.08
N PHE A 419 3.16 13.39 -2.05
CA PHE A 419 3.96 13.63 -0.86
C PHE A 419 4.14 15.14 -0.67
N LYS A 420 3.50 15.68 0.38
CA LYS A 420 3.48 17.11 0.67
C LYS A 420 4.89 17.62 1.04
N PRO A 421 5.36 18.73 0.46
CA PRO A 421 6.59 19.38 0.91
C PRO A 421 6.57 19.71 2.42
N VAL A 422 7.71 19.46 3.07
CA VAL A 422 7.93 19.79 4.48
C VAL A 422 9.13 20.74 4.56
N ALA A 423 8.96 21.89 5.23
CA ALA A 423 10.02 22.87 5.36
C ALA A 423 11.25 22.27 6.09
N GLY A 424 12.44 22.45 5.51
CA GLY A 424 13.69 21.85 6.02
C GLY A 424 13.88 20.37 5.66
N TYR A 425 13.03 19.81 4.80
CA TYR A 425 13.11 18.43 4.36
C TYR A 425 13.01 18.28 2.83
N LYS A 426 13.58 17.20 2.32
CA LYS A 426 13.42 16.73 0.93
C LYS A 426 12.98 15.27 0.92
N THR A 427 12.09 14.94 0.00
CA THR A 427 11.57 13.58 -0.16
C THR A 427 12.57 12.71 -0.92
N PHE A 428 12.77 11.49 -0.43
CA PHE A 428 13.74 10.55 -0.96
C PHE A 428 13.18 9.13 -0.96
N VAL A 429 13.33 8.44 -2.08
CA VAL A 429 12.98 7.03 -2.24
C VAL A 429 14.07 6.33 -3.05
N ASN A 430 14.53 5.16 -2.61
CA ASN A 430 15.54 4.37 -3.32
C ASN A 430 14.94 3.11 -3.98
N HIS A 431 15.78 2.40 -4.73
CA HIS A 431 15.60 1.03 -5.19
C HIS A 431 14.56 0.90 -6.30
N PHE A 432 14.75 1.69 -7.35
CA PHE A 432 13.96 1.59 -8.58
C PHE A 432 14.66 0.76 -9.65
N HIS A 433 13.92 -0.20 -10.21
CA HIS A 433 14.34 -1.08 -11.29
C HIS A 433 13.68 -0.68 -12.62
N LEU A 434 14.16 0.40 -13.24
CA LEU A 434 13.52 1.01 -14.42
C LEU A 434 14.06 0.50 -15.75
N ASP A 435 15.20 -0.19 -15.73
CA ASP A 435 16.03 -0.44 -16.93
C ASP A 435 16.31 0.88 -17.66
N PHE A 436 16.64 1.92 -16.89
CA PHE A 436 16.64 3.30 -17.38
C PHE A 436 17.67 3.50 -18.49
N THR A 437 18.94 3.23 -18.21
CA THR A 437 20.03 3.41 -19.18
C THR A 437 19.96 2.39 -20.32
N GLY A 438 19.53 1.16 -20.06
CA GLY A 438 19.30 0.16 -21.12
C GLY A 438 18.29 0.67 -22.15
N ARG A 439 17.17 1.23 -21.69
CA ARG A 439 16.14 1.83 -22.55
C ARG A 439 16.61 3.10 -23.27
N GLN A 440 17.40 3.95 -22.62
CA GLN A 440 17.96 5.14 -23.26
C GLN A 440 18.93 4.79 -24.39
N ARG A 441 19.75 3.75 -24.21
CA ARG A 441 20.60 3.23 -25.29
C ARG A 441 19.76 2.67 -26.42
N ALA A 442 18.70 1.92 -26.10
CA ALA A 442 17.79 1.36 -27.10
C ALA A 442 17.04 2.45 -27.91
N SER A 443 16.77 3.62 -27.32
CA SER A 443 16.22 4.78 -28.06
C SER A 443 17.27 5.56 -28.86
N GLY A 444 18.56 5.26 -28.67
CA GLY A 444 19.67 5.96 -29.33
C GLY A 444 20.07 7.28 -28.68
N SER A 445 19.58 7.61 -27.48
CA SER A 445 19.92 8.85 -26.77
C SER A 445 19.74 8.75 -25.26
N LEU A 446 20.79 9.17 -24.51
CA LEU A 446 20.77 9.34 -23.05
C LEU A 446 19.92 10.53 -22.58
N ASP A 447 19.38 11.34 -23.50
CA ASP A 447 18.48 12.46 -23.19
C ASP A 447 17.00 12.08 -23.37
N THR A 448 16.69 10.84 -23.73
CA THR A 448 15.30 10.42 -23.99
C THR A 448 14.46 10.53 -22.72
N PRO A 449 13.39 11.34 -22.70
CA PRO A 449 12.51 11.45 -21.54
C PRO A 449 11.64 10.19 -21.43
N PHE A 450 11.48 9.69 -20.21
CA PHE A 450 10.60 8.58 -19.91
C PHE A 450 9.54 8.95 -18.89
N GLN A 451 8.35 8.37 -19.07
CA GLN A 451 7.19 8.60 -18.19
C GLN A 451 7.47 8.20 -16.75
N ASP A 452 8.40 7.27 -16.52
CA ASP A 452 8.77 6.80 -15.19
C ASP A 452 9.16 7.96 -14.26
N LEU A 453 10.09 8.81 -14.72
CA LEU A 453 10.59 9.94 -13.93
C LEU A 453 9.56 11.07 -13.82
N ILE A 454 8.71 11.24 -14.84
CA ILE A 454 7.62 12.22 -14.81
C ILE A 454 6.60 11.85 -13.74
N ALA A 455 6.23 10.57 -13.65
CA ALA A 455 5.34 10.05 -12.63
C ALA A 455 5.95 10.15 -11.21
N MET A 456 7.26 9.90 -11.06
CA MET A 456 7.93 10.10 -9.78
C MET A 456 7.98 11.59 -9.35
N LYS A 457 8.23 12.50 -10.30
CA LYS A 457 8.17 13.95 -10.06
C LYS A 457 6.77 14.38 -9.62
N SER A 458 5.71 13.88 -10.26
CA SER A 458 4.33 14.26 -9.94
C SER A 458 3.86 13.80 -8.55
N LEU A 459 4.46 12.73 -8.01
CA LEU A 459 4.26 12.32 -6.60
C LEU A 459 4.90 13.27 -5.59
N GLY A 460 5.75 14.22 -6.02
CA GLY A 460 6.47 15.12 -5.11
C GLY A 460 7.77 14.54 -4.58
N LEU A 461 8.42 13.61 -5.30
CA LEU A 461 9.75 13.10 -4.96
C LEU A 461 10.85 14.11 -5.34
N ASN A 462 11.85 14.30 -4.49
CA ASN A 462 13.02 15.15 -4.76
C ASN A 462 14.28 14.36 -5.10
N VAL A 463 14.47 13.18 -4.52
CA VAL A 463 15.62 12.32 -4.78
C VAL A 463 15.11 10.90 -5.05
N ILE A 464 15.48 10.32 -6.18
CA ILE A 464 15.17 8.94 -6.51
C ILE A 464 16.45 8.16 -6.82
N GLY A 465 16.61 7.01 -6.17
CA GLY A 465 17.74 6.12 -6.38
C GLY A 465 17.41 4.94 -7.29
N LEU A 466 18.20 4.79 -8.34
CA LEU A 466 18.08 3.67 -9.27
C LEU A 466 18.85 2.44 -8.74
N SER A 467 18.57 1.25 -9.29
CA SER A 467 19.24 -0.01 -8.94
C SER A 467 19.33 -1.00 -10.11
N ASP A 468 19.58 -0.47 -11.33
CA ASP A 468 19.29 -1.13 -12.61
C ASP A 468 20.25 -2.25 -13.05
N PHE A 469 21.28 -2.59 -12.26
CA PHE A 469 22.20 -3.70 -12.56
C PHE A 469 21.58 -5.11 -12.42
N HIS A 470 20.26 -5.22 -12.59
CA HIS A 470 19.48 -6.45 -12.67
C HIS A 470 18.97 -6.76 -14.10
N PHE A 471 19.19 -5.86 -15.06
CA PHE A 471 18.67 -5.97 -16.43
C PHE A 471 19.76 -6.11 -17.51
N GLU A 472 19.73 -5.27 -18.53
CA GLU A 472 20.60 -5.29 -19.71
C GLU A 472 22.04 -4.83 -19.40
N LEU A 473 22.29 -4.34 -18.19
CA LEU A 473 23.63 -3.95 -17.74
C LEU A 473 24.45 -5.16 -17.28
N HIS A 474 25.75 -5.15 -17.53
CA HIS A 474 26.67 -6.26 -17.32
C HIS A 474 27.12 -6.36 -15.86
N ALA A 475 26.21 -6.73 -14.97
CA ALA A 475 26.45 -6.77 -13.52
C ALA A 475 27.60 -7.68 -13.10
N ASN A 476 27.83 -8.77 -13.83
CA ASN A 476 28.84 -9.79 -13.51
C ASN A 476 30.11 -9.68 -14.38
N ASP A 477 30.21 -8.67 -15.26
CA ASP A 477 31.46 -8.40 -15.97
C ASP A 477 32.50 -7.79 -15.03
N ALA A 478 33.76 -8.21 -15.16
CA ALA A 478 34.84 -7.84 -14.25
C ALA A 478 35.55 -6.53 -14.65
N GLY A 479 35.14 -5.88 -15.73
CA GLY A 479 35.84 -4.69 -16.23
C GLY A 479 35.12 -4.02 -17.39
N ALA A 480 35.61 -4.23 -18.61
CA ALA A 480 35.35 -3.35 -19.74
C ALA A 480 33.86 -3.08 -20.04
N LEU A 481 33.00 -4.10 -20.01
CA LEU A 481 31.58 -3.93 -20.32
C LEU A 481 30.87 -3.23 -19.16
N ARG A 482 31.16 -3.65 -17.92
CA ARG A 482 30.56 -3.05 -16.73
C ARG A 482 30.95 -1.58 -16.55
N LEU A 483 32.21 -1.24 -16.82
CA LEU A 483 32.69 0.15 -16.71
C LEU A 483 32.04 1.06 -17.76
N ALA A 484 31.85 0.56 -18.98
CA ALA A 484 31.10 1.28 -20.01
C ALA A 484 29.63 1.48 -19.58
N ASP A 485 29.02 0.48 -18.95
CA ASP A 485 27.67 0.59 -18.38
C ASP A 485 27.57 1.61 -17.26
N GLN A 486 28.49 1.58 -16.30
CA GLN A 486 28.54 2.57 -15.22
C GLN A 486 28.70 3.99 -15.77
N LYS A 487 29.56 4.18 -16.78
CA LYS A 487 29.76 5.50 -17.39
C LYS A 487 28.48 6.07 -17.98
N ASP A 488 27.75 5.27 -18.77
CA ASP A 488 26.48 5.71 -19.34
C ASP A 488 25.40 5.84 -18.26
N TYR A 489 25.43 5.01 -17.22
CA TYR A 489 24.48 5.07 -16.10
C TYR A 489 24.62 6.37 -15.29
N PHE A 490 25.86 6.78 -15.02
CA PHE A 490 26.18 8.05 -14.39
C PHE A 490 25.73 9.23 -15.26
N GLU A 491 26.07 9.21 -16.54
CA GLU A 491 25.72 10.28 -17.48
C GLU A 491 24.20 10.39 -17.71
N ALA A 492 23.50 9.25 -17.85
CA ALA A 492 22.05 9.18 -17.95
C ALA A 492 21.35 9.81 -16.74
N SER A 493 21.81 9.45 -15.54
CA SER A 493 21.24 9.95 -14.28
C SER A 493 21.49 11.45 -14.10
N ARG A 494 22.69 11.92 -14.45
CA ARG A 494 23.05 13.34 -14.50
C ARG A 494 22.13 14.13 -15.43
N ARG A 495 21.91 13.65 -16.66
CA ARG A 495 21.03 14.27 -17.67
C ARG A 495 19.56 14.29 -17.28
N ALA A 496 19.11 13.26 -16.58
CA ALA A 496 17.72 13.13 -16.13
C ALA A 496 17.38 13.97 -14.89
N SER A 497 18.40 14.42 -14.18
CA SER A 497 18.29 15.25 -12.98
C SER A 497 18.03 16.71 -13.31
N ASP A 498 17.51 17.44 -12.34
CA ASP A 498 17.14 18.85 -12.40
C ASP A 498 17.34 19.51 -11.03
N LYS A 499 17.14 20.82 -10.92
CA LYS A 499 17.39 21.63 -9.72
C LYS A 499 16.74 21.09 -8.44
N ASP A 500 15.51 20.59 -8.54
CA ASP A 500 14.72 20.09 -7.41
C ASP A 500 14.38 18.59 -7.52
N PHE A 501 15.01 17.88 -8.48
CA PHE A 501 14.81 16.45 -8.71
C PHE A 501 16.13 15.77 -9.09
N LEU A 502 16.67 14.95 -8.20
CA LEU A 502 17.92 14.22 -8.41
C LEU A 502 17.66 12.75 -8.68
N VAL A 503 18.25 12.23 -9.75
CA VAL A 503 18.33 10.80 -10.07
C VAL A 503 19.72 10.32 -9.69
N VAL A 504 19.84 9.40 -8.73
CA VAL A 504 21.13 8.87 -8.29
C VAL A 504 21.40 7.45 -8.83
N PRO A 505 22.58 7.20 -9.42
CA PRO A 505 22.94 5.92 -10.03
C PRO A 505 23.50 4.94 -8.98
N TRP A 506 22.69 4.61 -7.97
CA TRP A 506 23.04 3.63 -6.95
C TRP A 506 22.78 2.20 -7.43
N GLU A 507 23.10 1.21 -6.60
CA GLU A 507 23.00 -0.19 -7.00
C GLU A 507 22.42 -1.05 -5.88
N GLU A 508 21.75 -2.14 -6.25
CA GLU A 508 21.40 -3.24 -5.37
C GLU A 508 22.28 -4.46 -5.74
N PRO A 509 23.45 -4.68 -5.12
CA PRO A 509 24.28 -5.83 -5.46
C PRO A 509 23.83 -7.11 -4.75
N SER A 510 23.80 -8.22 -5.47
CA SER A 510 23.64 -9.57 -4.90
C SER A 510 25.00 -10.25 -4.71
N ALA A 511 25.89 -9.72 -3.84
CA ALA A 511 27.22 -10.31 -3.62
C ALA A 511 27.83 -10.00 -2.24
N PHE A 512 28.53 -10.99 -1.67
CA PHE A 512 29.44 -10.92 -0.51
C PHE A 512 28.84 -10.59 0.88
N PHE A 513 27.83 -9.74 1.00
CA PHE A 513 27.23 -9.39 2.30
C PHE A 513 26.03 -10.23 2.70
N GLY A 514 25.54 -11.09 1.80
CA GLY A 514 24.37 -11.92 2.03
C GLY A 514 23.07 -11.18 1.69
N GLY A 515 22.11 -11.91 1.15
CA GLY A 515 20.88 -11.33 0.61
C GLY A 515 21.11 -10.29 -0.49
N HIS A 516 20.10 -9.45 -0.71
CA HIS A 516 20.24 -8.21 -1.46
C HIS A 516 20.42 -7.03 -0.53
N TYR A 517 21.23 -6.07 -0.96
CA TYR A 517 21.44 -4.82 -0.26
C TYR A 517 21.59 -3.67 -1.24
N ASN A 518 21.18 -2.47 -0.82
CA ASN A 518 21.45 -1.25 -1.54
C ASN A 518 22.80 -0.67 -1.08
N ILE A 519 23.66 -0.31 -2.02
CA ILE A 519 24.87 0.47 -1.78
C ILE A 519 24.67 1.89 -2.32
N ILE A 520 24.90 2.88 -1.45
CA ILE A 520 24.68 4.28 -1.75
C ILE A 520 26.00 5.05 -1.71
N TRP A 521 26.25 5.82 -2.77
CA TRP A 521 27.52 6.48 -3.04
C TRP A 521 27.42 8.00 -2.87
N PRO A 522 28.45 8.67 -2.31
CA PRO A 522 28.50 10.13 -2.25
C PRO A 522 28.80 10.78 -3.61
N ARG A 523 29.34 10.01 -4.55
CA ARG A 523 29.70 10.41 -5.91
C ARG A 523 29.73 9.18 -6.82
N ASP A 524 29.91 9.38 -8.11
CA ASP A 524 30.12 8.30 -9.07
C ASP A 524 31.37 7.47 -8.70
N VAL A 525 31.22 6.15 -8.56
CA VAL A 525 32.31 5.22 -8.24
C VAL A 525 32.30 4.07 -9.23
N TYR A 526 33.41 3.92 -9.96
CA TYR A 526 33.62 2.78 -10.85
C TYR A 526 34.05 1.55 -10.07
N TRP A 527 33.31 0.45 -10.20
CA TRP A 527 33.61 -0.78 -9.48
C TRP A 527 32.98 -2.02 -10.12
N SER A 528 33.60 -3.19 -9.94
CA SER A 528 33.02 -4.51 -10.24
C SER A 528 32.83 -5.37 -8.99
N LYS A 529 31.72 -6.11 -8.95
CA LYS A 529 31.47 -7.16 -7.95
C LYS A 529 32.16 -8.50 -8.27
N VAL A 530 33.02 -8.50 -9.28
CA VAL A 530 33.80 -9.65 -9.73
C VAL A 530 35.25 -9.22 -9.89
N ARG A 531 36.16 -9.95 -9.26
CA ARG A 531 37.60 -9.76 -9.35
C ARG A 531 38.25 -11.01 -9.92
N GLN A 532 38.89 -10.89 -11.08
CA GLN A 532 39.56 -12.02 -11.72
C GLN A 532 40.84 -12.44 -10.97
N PRO A 533 41.28 -13.70 -11.09
CA PRO A 533 42.57 -14.13 -10.57
C PRO A 533 43.71 -13.23 -11.08
N GLY A 534 44.50 -12.67 -10.16
CA GLY A 534 45.61 -11.77 -10.48
C GLY A 534 45.22 -10.31 -10.74
N GLN A 535 43.92 -9.98 -10.83
CA GLN A 535 43.47 -8.60 -10.96
C GLN A 535 43.70 -7.83 -9.65
N PRO A 536 44.28 -6.61 -9.70
CA PRO A 536 44.43 -5.78 -8.51
C PRO A 536 43.07 -5.41 -7.90
N PHE A 537 43.05 -5.12 -6.60
CA PHE A 537 41.84 -4.67 -5.91
C PHE A 537 41.40 -3.28 -6.40
N VAL A 538 42.39 -2.43 -6.69
CA VAL A 538 42.20 -1.08 -7.20
C VAL A 538 43.25 -0.81 -8.26
N GLU A 539 42.86 -0.19 -9.37
CA GLU A 539 43.76 0.24 -10.43
C GLU A 539 43.25 1.52 -11.12
N GLU A 540 44.15 2.20 -11.82
CA GLU A 540 43.80 3.30 -12.72
C GLU A 540 43.53 2.75 -14.11
N VAL A 541 42.28 2.83 -14.57
CA VAL A 541 41.86 2.36 -15.89
C VAL A 541 41.72 3.56 -16.83
N PRO A 542 42.41 3.58 -18.00
CA PRO A 542 42.30 4.65 -18.96
C PRO A 542 40.84 4.96 -19.35
N GLY A 543 40.43 6.21 -19.18
CA GLY A 543 39.08 6.68 -19.50
C GLY A 543 38.03 6.55 -18.38
N TYR A 544 38.36 5.86 -17.28
CA TYR A 544 37.48 5.70 -16.11
C TYR A 544 38.15 6.20 -14.81
N GLY A 545 39.49 6.27 -14.78
CA GLY A 545 40.24 6.65 -13.59
C GLY A 545 40.31 5.49 -12.60
N LYS A 546 40.15 5.79 -11.31
CA LYS A 546 40.21 4.80 -10.22
C LYS A 546 39.04 3.82 -10.30
N VAL A 547 39.35 2.53 -10.42
CA VAL A 547 38.37 1.43 -10.46
C VAL A 547 38.66 0.43 -9.35
N TYR A 548 37.60 -0.04 -8.69
CA TYR A 548 37.67 -1.13 -7.71
C TYR A 548 37.18 -2.46 -8.27
N HIS A 549 37.87 -3.54 -7.94
CA HIS A 549 37.48 -4.90 -8.28
C HIS A 549 37.34 -5.70 -6.99
N THR A 550 36.11 -6.07 -6.64
CA THR A 550 35.83 -6.76 -5.38
C THR A 550 35.66 -8.26 -5.60
N GLY A 551 36.29 -9.06 -4.73
CA GLY A 551 36.18 -10.52 -4.74
C GLY A 551 35.75 -11.12 -3.40
N SER A 552 35.48 -10.28 -2.39
CA SER A 552 35.16 -10.71 -1.03
C SER A 552 34.39 -9.62 -0.27
N ALA A 553 33.81 -9.97 0.88
CA ALA A 553 33.18 -9.01 1.79
C ALA A 553 34.19 -7.97 2.32
N GLU A 554 35.45 -8.37 2.52
CA GLU A 554 36.52 -7.48 2.94
C GLU A 554 36.86 -6.45 1.85
N ASP A 555 36.90 -6.87 0.58
CA ASP A 555 37.13 -5.96 -0.55
C ASP A 555 35.99 -4.94 -0.67
N VAL A 556 34.73 -5.36 -0.58
CA VAL A 556 33.59 -4.44 -0.62
C VAL A 556 33.65 -3.44 0.54
N GLN A 557 33.96 -3.91 1.76
CA GLN A 557 34.11 -3.03 2.91
C GLN A 557 35.24 -2.02 2.72
N LYS A 558 36.43 -2.46 2.27
CA LYS A 558 37.57 -1.57 1.97
C LYS A 558 37.24 -0.51 0.92
N MET A 559 36.50 -0.89 -0.12
CA MET A 559 36.05 0.04 -1.17
C MET A 559 35.10 1.09 -0.58
N MET A 560 34.11 0.67 0.20
CA MET A 560 33.19 1.61 0.86
C MET A 560 33.91 2.52 1.85
N ASP A 561 34.90 1.99 2.57
CA ASP A 561 35.75 2.76 3.48
C ASP A 561 36.53 3.85 2.77
N ALA A 562 37.11 3.52 1.60
CA ALA A 562 37.87 4.46 0.80
C ALA A 562 37.01 5.53 0.11
N GLU A 563 35.77 5.21 -0.26
CA GLU A 563 34.90 6.13 -1.01
C GLU A 563 33.83 6.84 -0.18
N GLY A 564 33.62 6.44 1.08
CA GLY A 564 32.62 7.10 1.93
C GLY A 564 31.18 6.57 1.74
N ALA A 565 31.01 5.40 1.15
CA ALA A 565 29.70 4.80 0.90
C ALA A 565 29.03 4.23 2.16
N TYR A 566 27.71 4.05 2.08
CA TYR A 566 26.87 3.38 3.06
C TYR A 566 26.04 2.30 2.39
N TRP A 567 25.47 1.40 3.18
CA TRP A 567 24.63 0.32 2.65
C TRP A 567 23.59 -0.15 3.66
N TYR A 568 22.53 -0.77 3.17
CA TYR A 568 21.47 -1.39 3.98
C TYR A 568 20.83 -2.56 3.24
N HIS A 569 20.30 -3.56 3.96
CA HIS A 569 19.65 -4.71 3.31
C HIS A 569 18.33 -4.31 2.66
N ALA A 570 18.15 -4.71 1.40
CA ALA A 570 16.88 -4.58 0.70
C ALA A 570 15.90 -5.65 1.18
N HIS A 571 14.59 -5.30 1.18
CA HIS A 571 13.47 -6.19 1.49
C HIS A 571 13.79 -7.29 2.55
N PRO A 572 14.09 -6.90 3.81
CA PRO A 572 14.63 -7.81 4.82
C PRO A 572 13.69 -8.99 5.07
N ARG A 573 14.27 -10.16 5.33
CA ARG A 573 13.57 -11.40 5.69
C ARG A 573 12.52 -11.89 4.66
N THR A 574 12.61 -11.44 3.41
CA THR A 574 11.79 -11.91 2.28
C THR A 574 12.60 -11.89 0.99
N LYS A 575 12.03 -12.42 -0.11
CA LYS A 575 12.69 -12.61 -1.41
C LYS A 575 14.10 -13.17 -1.23
N SER A 576 15.04 -12.69 -2.03
CA SER A 576 16.46 -13.03 -1.99
C SER A 576 17.19 -12.60 -0.70
N THR A 577 16.54 -11.84 0.19
CA THR A 577 17.07 -11.45 1.52
C THR A 577 16.43 -12.28 2.65
N THR A 578 15.78 -13.41 2.34
CA THR A 578 15.28 -14.34 3.35
C THR A 578 16.44 -14.87 4.20
N GLY A 579 16.30 -14.77 5.53
CA GLY A 579 17.36 -15.09 6.51
C GLY A 579 18.30 -13.93 6.86
N TYR A 580 18.21 -12.79 6.18
CA TYR A 580 19.09 -11.63 6.43
C TYR A 580 18.29 -10.43 6.98
N PRO A 581 18.88 -9.64 7.89
CA PRO A 581 20.26 -9.71 8.39
C PRO A 581 20.52 -10.76 9.50
N ASP A 582 19.52 -11.56 9.88
CA ASP A 582 19.57 -12.49 11.01
C ASP A 582 20.79 -13.43 11.02
N LEU A 583 21.21 -13.93 9.86
CA LEU A 583 22.33 -14.86 9.73
C LEU A 583 23.72 -14.22 9.89
N ILE A 584 23.80 -12.89 9.94
CA ILE A 584 25.08 -12.17 9.87
C ILE A 584 25.23 -11.10 10.95
N TRP A 585 24.35 -11.02 11.94
CA TRP A 585 24.43 -10.00 13.00
C TRP A 585 25.78 -9.93 13.72
N ASP A 586 26.53 -11.04 13.74
CA ASP A 586 27.84 -11.15 14.38
C ASP A 586 28.99 -10.61 13.52
N LYS A 587 28.79 -10.43 12.20
CA LYS A 587 29.85 -10.13 11.24
C LYS A 587 30.39 -8.70 11.36
N PRO A 588 31.69 -8.48 11.09
CA PRO A 588 32.32 -7.17 11.23
C PRO A 588 31.68 -6.07 10.37
N TYR A 589 31.27 -6.40 9.13
CA TYR A 589 30.74 -5.41 8.18
C TYR A 589 29.32 -4.92 8.52
N VAL A 590 28.52 -5.68 9.28
CA VAL A 590 27.25 -5.16 9.84
C VAL A 590 27.44 -4.47 11.20
N LYS A 591 28.50 -4.81 11.93
CA LYS A 591 28.98 -4.08 13.11
C LYS A 591 29.86 -2.89 12.70
N ASN A 592 29.37 -2.10 11.76
CA ASN A 592 30.05 -0.96 11.18
C ASN A 592 29.04 0.20 11.00
N ASP A 593 29.49 1.44 11.13
CA ASP A 593 28.65 2.63 10.93
C ASP A 593 28.27 2.87 9.46
N ARG A 594 28.92 2.18 8.52
CA ARG A 594 28.54 2.15 7.10
C ARG A 594 27.29 1.32 6.84
N TYR A 595 27.03 0.32 7.68
CA TYR A 595 25.79 -0.42 7.64
C TYR A 595 24.70 0.37 8.36
N LEU A 596 23.73 0.86 7.58
CA LEU A 596 22.66 1.73 8.07
C LEU A 596 21.49 0.96 8.66
N GLY A 597 21.25 -0.28 8.26
CA GLY A 597 20.11 -1.08 8.73
C GLY A 597 19.41 -1.80 7.59
N VAL A 598 18.09 -1.67 7.50
CA VAL A 598 17.25 -2.41 6.54
C VAL A 598 16.22 -1.52 5.85
N ALA A 599 15.73 -1.98 4.70
CA ALA A 599 14.66 -1.37 3.95
C ALA A 599 13.30 -1.49 4.67
N PHE A 600 12.51 -0.42 4.62
CA PHE A 600 11.09 -0.38 4.93
C PHE A 600 10.29 -0.31 3.63
N LYS A 601 9.81 -1.47 3.18
CA LYS A 601 8.82 -1.60 2.11
C LYS A 601 7.64 -2.38 2.66
N PRO A 602 6.57 -1.71 3.10
CA PRO A 602 5.37 -2.39 3.58
C PRO A 602 4.69 -3.13 2.42
N GLY A 603 3.76 -4.05 2.71
CA GLY A 603 3.02 -4.79 1.69
C GLY A 603 3.66 -6.11 1.22
N MET A 604 4.96 -6.34 1.41
CA MET A 604 5.54 -7.68 1.21
C MET A 604 5.22 -8.55 2.43
N GLY A 605 4.48 -9.64 2.24
CA GLY A 605 3.93 -10.44 3.35
C GLY A 605 2.81 -9.74 4.12
N GLN A 606 1.97 -8.95 3.43
CA GLN A 606 0.90 -8.15 4.04
C GLN A 606 -0.07 -9.02 4.85
N ASP A 607 -0.40 -8.57 6.06
CA ASP A 607 -1.33 -9.22 6.99
C ASP A 607 -2.22 -8.14 7.62
N ASN A 608 -3.54 -8.24 7.42
CA ASN A 608 -4.48 -7.23 7.89
C ASN A 608 -4.88 -7.39 9.37
N SER A 609 -4.26 -8.33 10.09
CA SER A 609 -4.31 -8.41 11.54
C SER A 609 -3.20 -7.64 12.24
N GLU A 610 -2.13 -7.29 11.52
CA GLU A 610 -1.02 -6.51 12.10
C GLU A 610 -1.48 -5.10 12.46
N VAL A 611 -1.06 -4.64 13.64
CA VAL A 611 -1.35 -3.27 14.13
C VAL A 611 -0.40 -2.24 13.52
N ARG A 612 0.80 -2.68 13.10
CA ARG A 612 1.85 -1.86 12.49
C ARG A 612 2.22 -2.49 11.15
N MET A 613 2.38 -1.68 10.12
CA MET A 613 2.90 -2.18 8.86
C MET A 613 4.35 -2.68 9.06
N CYS A 614 4.66 -3.88 8.57
CA CYS A 614 6.01 -4.45 8.60
C CYS A 614 6.57 -4.67 10.03
N ASP A 615 5.72 -5.11 10.97
CA ASP A 615 6.12 -5.30 12.38
C ASP A 615 7.28 -6.30 12.49
N TRP A 616 7.17 -7.47 11.84
CA TRP A 616 8.23 -8.48 11.88
C TRP A 616 9.39 -8.21 10.92
N ARG A 617 9.14 -7.96 9.63
CA ARG A 617 10.26 -7.86 8.67
C ARG A 617 11.14 -6.61 8.92
N CYS A 618 10.54 -5.50 9.34
CA CYS A 618 11.22 -4.23 9.48
C CYS A 618 11.49 -3.86 10.94
N PHE A 619 10.43 -3.64 11.75
CA PHE A 619 10.59 -3.09 13.10
C PHE A 619 11.31 -4.06 14.05
N ASP A 620 10.93 -5.33 14.07
CA ASP A 620 11.62 -6.35 14.87
C ASP A 620 13.09 -6.48 14.47
N ALA A 621 13.43 -6.39 13.17
CA ALA A 621 14.80 -6.45 12.70
C ALA A 621 15.64 -5.26 13.20
N ILE A 622 15.14 -4.02 13.06
CA ILE A 622 15.89 -2.84 13.53
C ILE A 622 15.95 -2.76 15.05
N ASP A 623 14.88 -3.11 15.76
CA ASP A 623 14.85 -3.07 17.22
C ASP A 623 15.80 -4.13 17.80
N THR A 624 15.83 -5.33 17.21
CA THR A 624 16.79 -6.39 17.58
C THR A 624 18.23 -5.95 17.35
N MET A 625 18.56 -5.41 16.18
CA MET A 625 19.92 -4.94 15.91
C MET A 625 20.35 -3.82 16.87
N ASN A 626 19.48 -2.83 17.14
CA ASN A 626 19.79 -1.75 18.08
C ASN A 626 19.93 -2.24 19.52
N ASN A 627 19.14 -3.25 19.92
CA ASN A 627 19.29 -3.91 21.21
C ASN A 627 20.65 -4.63 21.31
N MET A 628 21.03 -5.39 20.29
CA MET A 628 22.30 -6.12 20.25
C MET A 628 23.53 -5.19 20.22
N TYR A 629 23.45 -4.09 19.45
CA TYR A 629 24.58 -3.17 19.23
C TYR A 629 24.67 -2.04 20.26
N ALA A 630 23.72 -1.98 21.20
CA ALA A 630 23.76 -1.05 22.32
C ALA A 630 25.10 -1.13 23.07
N GLY A 631 25.74 0.02 23.30
CA GLY A 631 26.99 0.11 24.05
C GLY A 631 28.25 -0.31 23.29
N GLN A 632 28.16 -0.69 22.01
CA GLN A 632 29.31 -1.11 21.20
C GLN A 632 30.03 0.06 20.49
N GLY A 633 29.65 1.31 20.76
CA GLY A 633 30.20 2.49 20.10
C GLY A 633 29.73 2.70 18.65
N LEU A 634 28.76 1.90 18.19
CA LEU A 634 28.14 2.01 16.86
C LEU A 634 26.98 3.01 16.88
N ARG A 635 26.69 3.59 15.72
CA ARG A 635 25.46 4.35 15.47
C ARG A 635 24.23 3.43 15.39
N PRO A 636 23.03 3.96 15.68
CA PRO A 636 21.81 3.16 15.59
C PRO A 636 21.59 2.65 14.17
N LYS A 637 20.82 1.57 14.05
CA LYS A 637 20.36 1.00 12.79
C LYS A 637 18.94 1.46 12.49
N TYR A 638 18.66 1.69 11.23
CA TYR A 638 17.50 2.43 10.76
C TYR A 638 16.64 1.59 9.82
N ALA A 639 15.36 1.98 9.73
CA ALA A 639 14.44 1.52 8.71
C ALA A 639 14.31 2.61 7.64
N ILE A 640 14.75 2.32 6.40
CA ILE A 640 14.85 3.29 5.30
C ILE A 640 13.77 2.98 4.27
N ALA A 641 12.91 3.95 3.94
CA ALA A 641 11.85 3.73 2.95
C ALA A 641 12.42 3.40 1.56
N ASP A 642 11.82 2.40 0.95
CA ASP A 642 12.34 1.71 -0.24
C ASP A 642 11.17 1.09 -1.03
N ILE A 643 11.35 0.76 -2.31
CA ILE A 643 10.31 0.30 -3.22
C ILE A 643 10.54 -1.10 -3.80
N ASP A 644 11.69 -1.40 -4.39
CA ASP A 644 11.96 -2.65 -5.12
C ASP A 644 10.87 -2.98 -6.16
N THR A 645 10.48 -1.99 -6.98
CA THR A 645 9.51 -2.19 -8.08
C THR A 645 10.02 -1.63 -9.40
N TYR A 646 9.43 -2.15 -10.48
CA TYR A 646 9.93 -2.03 -11.84
C TYR A 646 9.37 -0.78 -12.53
N LYS A 647 9.37 -0.71 -13.87
CA LYS A 647 8.88 0.43 -14.68
C LYS A 647 7.60 1.10 -14.15
N LYS A 648 7.54 2.43 -14.27
CA LYS A 648 6.46 3.29 -13.79
C LYS A 648 5.78 4.04 -14.94
N GLY A 649 4.47 4.20 -14.84
CA GLY A 649 3.67 5.06 -15.71
C GLY A 649 2.72 5.98 -14.92
N PRO A 650 2.25 7.10 -15.50
CA PRO A 650 1.24 7.96 -14.89
C PRO A 650 -0.10 7.25 -14.66
N GLU A 651 -0.35 6.13 -15.33
CA GLU A 651 -1.52 5.28 -15.17
C GLU A 651 -1.46 4.31 -13.97
N ASP A 652 -0.29 4.16 -13.35
CA ASP A 652 -0.05 3.20 -12.26
C ASP A 652 -0.51 3.73 -10.89
N ASP A 653 -0.76 2.83 -9.94
CA ASP A 653 -1.13 3.14 -8.56
C ASP A 653 0.12 3.34 -7.67
N LEU A 654 0.92 4.36 -7.99
CA LEU A 654 2.22 4.57 -7.35
C LEU A 654 2.10 4.94 -5.87
N TYR A 655 1.35 6.01 -5.54
CA TYR A 655 1.26 6.54 -4.18
C TYR A 655 0.90 5.47 -3.14
N ALA A 656 -0.12 4.65 -3.43
CA ALA A 656 -0.58 3.56 -2.57
C ALA A 656 0.52 2.55 -2.19
N ASN A 657 1.52 2.38 -3.06
CA ASN A 657 2.60 1.42 -2.88
C ASN A 657 3.87 2.06 -2.30
N PHE A 658 3.96 3.39 -2.17
CA PHE A 658 5.23 4.06 -1.84
C PHE A 658 5.29 4.50 -0.38
N PRO A 659 6.17 3.93 0.46
CA PRO A 659 6.70 4.67 1.59
C PRO A 659 7.73 5.72 1.10
N VAL A 660 7.92 6.78 1.88
CA VAL A 660 8.86 7.86 1.56
C VAL A 660 9.70 8.27 2.76
N ASN A 661 10.98 8.59 2.52
CA ASN A 661 11.84 9.24 3.50
C ASN A 661 11.74 10.76 3.34
N TYR A 662 11.60 11.48 4.45
CA TYR A 662 11.82 12.93 4.48
C TYR A 662 13.18 13.17 5.13
N LEU A 663 14.17 13.49 4.30
CA LEU A 663 15.55 13.79 4.72
C LEU A 663 15.66 15.24 5.17
N LYS A 664 16.23 15.48 6.35
CA LYS A 664 16.45 16.84 6.86
C LYS A 664 17.66 17.49 6.18
N ILE A 665 17.44 18.03 5.00
CA ILE A 665 18.41 18.75 4.17
C ILE A 665 17.77 20.00 3.57
N ASP A 666 18.53 21.09 3.46
CA ASP A 666 18.00 22.40 3.05
C ASP A 666 17.66 22.47 1.55
N ARG A 667 18.43 21.77 0.72
CA ARG A 667 18.24 21.72 -0.74
C ARG A 667 18.49 20.31 -1.28
N THR A 668 17.87 20.00 -2.40
CA THR A 668 18.21 18.84 -3.22
C THR A 668 19.63 19.07 -3.79
N PRO A 669 20.57 18.11 -3.67
CA PRO A 669 21.86 18.21 -4.36
C PRO A 669 21.64 18.26 -5.87
N GLY A 670 22.44 19.06 -6.57
CA GLY A 670 22.45 19.09 -8.03
C GLY A 670 23.17 17.88 -8.63
N PRO A 671 23.02 17.63 -9.94
CA PRO A 671 23.62 16.49 -10.62
C PRO A 671 25.16 16.47 -10.65
N GLU A 672 25.81 17.62 -10.43
CA GLU A 672 27.28 17.74 -10.32
C GLU A 672 27.76 17.89 -8.86
N ASP A 673 26.83 17.94 -7.90
CA ASP A 673 27.16 18.09 -6.48
C ASP A 673 27.59 16.75 -5.88
N ASP A 674 28.36 16.79 -4.79
CA ASP A 674 28.58 15.63 -3.92
C ASP A 674 27.29 15.32 -3.13
N TYR A 675 26.83 14.07 -3.17
CA TYR A 675 25.61 13.59 -2.51
C TYR A 675 25.81 13.30 -1.00
N SER A 676 27.00 13.56 -0.46
CA SER A 676 27.33 13.42 0.96
C SER A 676 26.31 14.04 1.92
N PRO A 677 25.65 15.18 1.64
CA PRO A 677 24.59 15.68 2.52
C PRO A 677 23.42 14.70 2.68
N THR A 678 22.99 14.05 1.60
CA THR A 678 21.96 13.01 1.59
C THR A 678 22.40 11.81 2.43
N LEU A 679 23.61 11.31 2.17
CA LEU A 679 24.18 10.18 2.90
C LEU A 679 24.41 10.48 4.38
N LYS A 680 24.82 11.71 4.71
CA LYS A 680 25.00 12.17 6.09
C LYS A 680 23.66 12.21 6.82
N ALA A 681 22.60 12.71 6.20
CA ALA A 681 21.26 12.70 6.80
C ALA A 681 20.81 11.27 7.12
N LEU A 682 21.05 10.32 6.22
CA LEU A 682 20.77 8.90 6.46
C LEU A 682 21.63 8.32 7.58
N ARG A 683 22.97 8.53 7.57
CA ARG A 683 23.90 8.07 8.62
C ARG A 683 23.55 8.62 10.00
N ASP A 684 23.15 9.87 10.07
CA ASP A 684 22.81 10.56 11.31
C ASP A 684 21.40 10.22 11.83
N GLY A 685 20.59 9.50 11.05
CA GLY A 685 19.18 9.26 11.41
C GLY A 685 18.32 10.53 11.33
N ASN A 686 18.78 11.56 10.60
CA ASN A 686 18.12 12.86 10.45
C ASN A 686 17.02 12.81 9.38
N PHE A 687 16.09 11.87 9.54
CA PHE A 687 14.95 11.70 8.66
C PHE A 687 13.81 11.00 9.38
N PHE A 688 12.60 11.12 8.82
CA PHE A 688 11.47 10.29 9.21
C PHE A 688 10.94 9.55 7.98
N VAL A 689 10.27 8.43 8.22
CA VAL A 689 9.59 7.66 7.18
C VAL A 689 8.09 7.81 7.36
N THR A 690 7.35 7.91 6.26
CA THR A 690 5.88 7.95 6.25
C THR A 690 5.32 7.29 5.00
N THR A 691 4.05 6.91 5.05
CA THR A 691 3.25 6.58 3.86
C THR A 691 2.61 7.80 3.20
N GLY A 692 2.63 8.97 3.86
CA GLY A 692 2.25 10.27 3.28
C GLY A 692 1.17 11.03 4.06
N GLU A 693 0.28 10.32 4.74
CA GLU A 693 -0.87 10.90 5.46
C GLU A 693 -0.49 11.57 6.78
N ILE A 694 0.61 11.13 7.38
CA ILE A 694 1.12 11.62 8.66
C ILE A 694 2.50 12.23 8.42
N LEU A 695 2.70 13.47 8.85
CA LEU A 695 3.95 14.20 8.68
C LEU A 695 4.53 14.57 10.05
N ILE A 696 5.80 14.26 10.27
CA ILE A 696 6.53 14.64 11.49
C ILE A 696 7.38 15.85 11.17
N ARG A 697 6.95 17.04 11.59
CA ARG A 697 7.63 18.31 11.30
C ARG A 697 8.90 18.49 12.11
N ASN A 698 8.89 17.96 13.33
CA ASN A 698 9.99 18.07 14.27
C ASN A 698 9.91 16.91 15.28
N TYR A 699 11.07 16.47 15.75
CA TYR A 699 11.20 15.40 16.73
C TYR A 699 12.45 15.63 17.58
N GLY A 700 12.40 15.24 18.85
CA GLY A 700 13.56 15.26 19.73
C GLY A 700 13.34 14.50 21.03
N VAL A 701 14.44 14.28 21.75
CA VAL A 701 14.44 13.80 23.13
C VAL A 701 14.94 14.95 24.02
N ALA A 702 14.02 15.56 24.75
CA ALA A 702 14.26 16.71 25.62
C ALA A 702 14.54 16.29 27.07
N GLY A 703 15.20 17.17 27.82
CA GLY A 703 15.54 16.97 29.24
C GLY A 703 16.96 16.42 29.46
N THR A 704 17.36 16.37 30.73
CA THR A 704 18.65 15.82 31.18
C THR A 704 18.44 14.83 32.31
N GLY A 705 19.43 13.97 32.57
CA GLY A 705 19.30 12.90 33.55
C GLY A 705 18.33 11.80 33.11
N ASN A 706 17.68 11.17 34.09
CA ASN A 706 16.89 9.95 33.90
C ASN A 706 15.41 10.20 33.57
N GLN A 707 14.91 11.43 33.75
CA GLN A 707 13.54 11.78 33.39
C GLN A 707 13.59 12.63 32.13
N ARG A 708 13.21 12.04 30.99
CA ARG A 708 13.28 12.70 29.68
C ARG A 708 11.93 12.67 29.00
N THR A 709 11.78 13.49 27.96
CA THR A 709 10.54 13.62 27.21
C THR A 709 10.81 13.44 25.74
N VAL A 710 10.09 12.52 25.10
CA VAL A 710 10.00 12.46 23.64
C VAL A 710 9.05 13.56 23.18
N THR A 711 9.53 14.45 22.31
CA THR A 711 8.73 15.53 21.71
C THR A 711 8.56 15.32 20.21
N ALA A 712 7.36 15.50 19.68
CA ALA A 712 7.11 15.44 18.23
C ALA A 712 5.98 16.39 17.81
N ASP A 713 6.21 17.14 16.73
CA ASP A 713 5.19 17.97 16.08
C ASP A 713 4.64 17.21 14.87
N VAL A 714 3.37 16.81 14.92
CA VAL A 714 2.77 15.87 13.97
C VAL A 714 1.53 16.48 13.33
N ASP A 715 1.45 16.40 12.00
CA ASP A 715 0.24 16.68 11.22
C ASP A 715 -0.31 15.36 10.66
N TRP A 716 -1.63 15.24 10.49
CA TRP A 716 -2.24 14.03 9.90
C TRP A 716 -3.54 14.33 9.15
N THR A 717 -3.96 13.42 8.28
CA THR A 717 -5.22 13.54 7.52
C THR A 717 -6.34 12.63 8.01
N PHE A 718 -6.06 11.35 8.30
CA PHE A 718 -7.04 10.41 8.88
C PHE A 718 -7.08 10.52 10.42
N PRO A 719 -8.20 10.18 11.07
CA PRO A 719 -8.26 10.12 12.53
C PRO A 719 -7.12 9.25 13.09
N LEU A 720 -6.42 9.71 14.13
CA LEU A 720 -5.31 8.94 14.69
C LEU A 720 -5.84 7.73 15.48
N ASN A 721 -5.04 6.66 15.53
CA ASN A 721 -5.35 5.46 16.30
C ASN A 721 -4.49 5.42 17.56
N PHE A 722 -3.17 5.46 17.42
CA PHE A 722 -2.25 5.51 18.55
C PHE A 722 -0.91 6.16 18.19
N VAL A 723 -0.24 6.66 19.22
CA VAL A 723 1.19 6.98 19.17
C VAL A 723 1.95 6.00 20.05
N GLU A 724 3.21 5.77 19.75
CA GLU A 724 4.04 4.90 20.56
C GLU A 724 5.47 5.42 20.72
N VAL A 725 6.02 5.11 21.89
CA VAL A 725 7.45 5.24 22.19
C VAL A 725 7.98 3.84 22.47
N VAL A 726 9.05 3.47 21.78
CA VAL A 726 9.73 2.17 21.93
C VAL A 726 11.15 2.44 22.39
N TRP A 727 11.61 1.71 23.39
CA TRP A 727 12.95 1.89 23.96
C TRP A 727 13.53 0.57 24.42
N SER A 728 14.82 0.57 24.74
CA SER A 728 15.49 -0.61 25.28
C SER A 728 16.67 -0.24 26.18
N ASP A 729 17.02 -1.13 27.10
CA ASP A 729 18.24 -1.10 27.91
C ASP A 729 19.43 -1.88 27.29
N GLY A 730 19.29 -2.38 26.06
CA GLY A 730 20.29 -3.25 25.41
C GLY A 730 20.12 -4.74 25.75
N ARG A 731 19.07 -5.10 26.49
CA ARG A 731 18.67 -6.50 26.72
C ARG A 731 17.21 -6.72 26.38
N LYS A 732 16.32 -5.87 26.90
CA LYS A 732 14.87 -5.97 26.72
C LYS A 732 14.36 -4.77 25.93
N ILE A 733 13.47 -5.02 24.98
CA ILE A 733 12.74 -3.99 24.26
C ILE A 733 11.40 -3.79 24.96
N ASP A 734 11.11 -2.56 25.34
CA ASP A 734 9.87 -2.14 25.98
C ASP A 734 9.18 -1.07 25.12
N ARG A 735 7.87 -0.89 25.35
CA ARG A 735 7.07 0.08 24.62
C ARG A 735 5.97 0.68 25.47
N GLN A 736 5.58 1.90 25.13
CA GLN A 736 4.36 2.54 25.59
C GLN A 736 3.52 2.91 24.38
N THR A 737 2.34 2.29 24.28
CA THR A 737 1.31 2.69 23.32
C THR A 737 0.33 3.62 24.02
N ILE A 738 0.07 4.77 23.40
CA ILE A 738 -0.87 5.78 23.89
C ILE A 738 -1.98 5.90 22.86
N SER A 739 -3.22 5.65 23.27
CA SER A 739 -4.37 5.87 22.40
C SER A 739 -4.41 7.32 21.94
N ALA A 740 -4.70 7.50 20.66
CA ALA A 740 -4.89 8.79 20.01
C ALA A 740 -6.27 8.86 19.33
N THR A 741 -7.19 7.95 19.69
CA THR A 741 -8.52 7.83 19.07
C THR A 741 -9.41 9.03 19.35
N ASP A 742 -9.05 9.89 20.30
CA ASP A 742 -9.70 11.17 20.59
C ASP A 742 -9.35 12.28 19.58
N LEU A 743 -8.31 12.08 18.76
CA LEU A 743 -7.81 13.09 17.82
C LEU A 743 -8.52 12.98 16.46
N ALA A 744 -9.30 14.02 16.15
CA ALA A 744 -10.03 14.19 14.90
C ALA A 744 -9.10 14.26 13.67
N PRO A 745 -9.59 13.96 12.45
CA PRO A 745 -8.79 14.04 11.21
C PRO A 745 -8.38 15.47 10.86
N PHE A 746 -7.45 15.61 9.91
CA PHE A 746 -6.91 16.89 9.45
C PHE A 746 -6.37 17.76 10.59
N GLY A 747 -5.71 17.12 11.57
CA GLY A 747 -5.24 17.75 12.79
C GLY A 747 -3.73 17.98 12.80
N THR A 748 -3.31 18.73 13.81
CA THR A 748 -1.90 18.92 14.20
C THR A 748 -1.79 18.87 15.71
N LYS A 749 -0.69 18.32 16.24
CA LYS A 749 -0.45 18.23 17.69
C LYS A 749 1.04 18.17 18.01
N HIS A 750 1.41 18.88 19.07
CA HIS A 750 2.66 18.67 19.78
C HIS A 750 2.48 17.53 20.81
N PHE A 751 3.16 16.42 20.58
CA PHE A 751 3.24 15.33 21.54
C PHE A 751 4.44 15.55 22.46
N ALA A 752 4.23 15.40 23.77
CA ALA A 752 5.26 15.44 24.79
C ALA A 752 5.06 14.23 25.73
N ILE A 753 5.85 13.17 25.51
CA ILE A 753 5.66 11.88 26.17
C ILE A 753 6.84 11.65 27.13
N PRO A 754 6.62 11.73 28.46
CA PRO A 754 7.66 11.47 29.44
C PRO A 754 8.02 9.99 29.46
N PHE A 755 9.31 9.67 29.62
CA PHE A 755 9.80 8.32 29.83
C PHE A 755 11.00 8.28 30.78
N ASP A 756 11.17 7.15 31.48
CA ASP A 756 12.33 6.90 32.33
C ASP A 756 13.52 6.39 31.49
N ALA A 757 14.48 7.27 31.29
CA ALA A 757 15.74 7.03 30.59
C ALA A 757 16.76 6.25 31.43
N SER A 758 16.47 5.90 32.70
CA SER A 758 17.37 5.13 33.56
C SER A 758 17.78 3.82 32.89
N GLY A 759 19.08 3.68 32.65
CA GLY A 759 19.68 2.49 32.02
C GLY A 759 19.27 2.24 30.57
N LYS A 760 18.54 3.17 29.92
CA LYS A 760 18.09 2.99 28.54
C LYS A 760 19.21 3.32 27.56
N ALA A 761 19.37 2.46 26.56
CA ALA A 761 20.32 2.59 25.48
C ALA A 761 19.75 3.45 24.35
N TRP A 762 18.55 3.15 23.87
CA TRP A 762 17.93 3.85 22.74
C TRP A 762 16.42 4.05 22.91
N VAL A 763 15.87 4.98 22.13
CA VAL A 763 14.43 5.29 22.04
C VAL A 763 14.04 5.69 20.61
N ARG A 764 12.81 5.34 20.18
CA ARG A 764 12.18 5.80 18.92
C ARG A 764 10.69 6.11 19.12
N PHE A 765 10.11 6.84 18.17
CA PHE A 765 8.71 7.25 18.18
C PHE A 765 8.01 6.90 16.87
N ALA A 766 6.74 6.52 16.94
CA ALA A 766 5.88 6.28 15.78
C ALA A 766 4.43 6.72 16.04
N VAL A 767 3.71 7.03 14.96
CA VAL A 767 2.30 7.41 14.96
C VAL A 767 1.57 6.60 13.89
N TRP A 768 0.38 6.13 14.21
CA TRP A 768 -0.45 5.32 13.33
C TRP A 768 -1.90 5.82 13.34
N ASP A 769 -2.50 5.87 12.16
CA ASP A 769 -3.88 6.33 11.98
C ASP A 769 -4.90 5.18 11.87
N SER A 770 -6.17 5.56 11.71
CA SER A 770 -7.28 4.62 11.61
C SER A 770 -7.29 3.80 10.32
N ALA A 771 -6.56 4.19 9.27
CA ALA A 771 -6.41 3.42 8.03
C ALA A 771 -5.18 2.49 8.05
N GLY A 772 -4.37 2.56 9.11
CA GLY A 772 -3.14 1.80 9.26
C GLY A 772 -1.93 2.47 8.61
N ASN A 773 -2.08 3.73 8.17
CA ASN A 773 -0.98 4.53 7.67
C ASN A 773 -0.08 4.93 8.85
N GLY A 774 1.21 5.09 8.59
CA GLY A 774 2.20 5.26 9.64
C GLY A 774 3.26 6.30 9.31
N ALA A 775 3.73 6.99 10.34
CA ALA A 775 4.97 7.76 10.30
C ALA A 775 5.84 7.46 11.53
N PHE A 776 7.14 7.35 11.33
CA PHE A 776 8.07 7.06 12.41
C PHE A 776 9.43 7.75 12.22
N VAL A 777 10.09 7.99 13.33
CA VAL A 777 11.45 8.50 13.38
C VAL A 777 12.43 7.40 13.76
N GLN A 778 13.68 7.59 13.39
CA GLN A 778 14.72 6.62 13.62
C GLN A 778 15.12 6.50 15.11
N PRO A 779 15.60 5.34 15.56
CA PRO A 779 16.18 5.18 16.89
C PRO A 779 17.29 6.18 17.19
N VAL A 780 17.30 6.74 18.41
CA VAL A 780 18.36 7.60 18.92
C VAL A 780 18.96 7.00 20.19
N TRP A 781 20.28 7.11 20.37
CA TRP A 781 20.94 6.73 21.61
C TRP A 781 20.58 7.72 22.73
N VAL A 782 20.13 7.21 23.88
CA VAL A 782 19.73 8.01 25.05
C VAL A 782 20.96 8.51 25.80
N ASN A 783 21.99 7.68 25.96
CA ASN A 783 23.24 8.01 26.63
C ASN A 783 24.41 7.88 25.65
N ALA A 784 24.39 8.67 24.57
CA ALA A 784 25.52 8.73 23.65
C ALA A 784 26.78 9.13 24.45
N THR A 785 27.71 8.19 24.65
CA THR A 785 29.08 8.54 25.02
C THR A 785 29.55 9.46 23.92
N ARG A 786 29.81 10.74 24.24
CA ARG A 786 30.46 11.69 23.34
C ARG A 786 31.87 11.17 23.05
N ALA A 787 31.98 10.25 22.11
CA ALA A 787 33.20 9.94 21.40
C ALA A 787 32.94 10.35 19.94
N THR A 788 32.94 11.66 19.70
CA THR A 788 33.15 12.18 18.35
C THR A 788 34.61 11.91 18.00
N THR A 789 34.90 10.74 17.42
CA THR A 789 36.11 10.57 16.61
C THR A 789 35.83 11.19 15.24
N ASP A 790 35.76 12.52 15.20
CA ASP A 790 35.85 13.33 13.97
C ASP A 790 36.96 14.40 14.17
N GLU A 791 38.03 14.04 14.88
CA GLU A 791 39.32 14.73 14.83
C GLU A 791 40.34 13.84 14.10
N ASP A 792 40.17 13.71 12.79
CA ASP A 792 41.27 13.37 11.88
C ASP A 792 41.07 14.20 10.61
N GLY A 793 41.57 15.43 10.58
CA GLY A 793 42.56 15.73 9.55
C GLY A 793 42.60 17.19 9.08
N GLN A 794 42.35 18.18 9.95
CA GLN A 794 42.93 19.52 9.72
C GLN A 794 44.37 19.52 10.25
N LYS A 795 45.28 18.86 9.53
CA LYS A 795 46.71 19.12 9.71
C LYS A 795 47.04 20.44 9.01
N LYS A 796 47.36 21.43 9.83
CA LYS A 796 48.19 22.58 9.49
C LYS A 796 49.37 22.16 8.60
N LYS A 797 49.37 22.59 7.34
CA LYS A 797 50.45 23.38 6.72
C LYS A 797 49.96 23.98 5.42
#